data_AF-A0AA85ERK0-F1
#
_entry.id   AF-A0AA85ERK0-F1
#
_cell.length_a   1.000
_cell.length_b   1.000
_cell.length_c   1.000
_cell.angle_alpha   90.00
_cell.angle_beta   90.00
_cell.angle_gamma   90.00
#
_symmetry.space_group_name_H-M   'P 1'
#
loop_
_entity.id
_entity.type
_entity.pdbx_description
1 polymer ?
#
loop_
_entity_poly.entity_id
_entity_poly.type
_entity_poly.pdbx_seq_one_letter_code
_entity_poly.pdbx_strand_id
1 'polypeptide(L)'
;MSQKSELTQLNSLCESIQQTTNDSGAKNSLNQLLMQYHNLIKSCEDVLSKLQLVFMENREFQVLCNSIRNLLNTLTTELKSINTNDQNSNLSENHLNTITSIREKLRSSQPKLLELSDRADRICRASSTAALTMNQMFMTHSSQLDSTDSANKPMLTGYNHQLSTNQIEIDNLQTETIGSKAKRQLNEFRKEFNEISQQITEYQEKLNHLVNEQKNLSELYNDLRSWMDKTEKKLTILELGKLVNQTETNEQNIRPIIHGSNKFNENNWNIYIQQVTALNKELNEYSQKYEQFCENMPNTTNINGQTNKYNQLIGRFTEMKGKIQQFTSWINTIQQNYSAFRDSAQTTERWMSSINFRLMSSGNNNTNSNLTGNLSAYQDSTTQIDQLMKEIDKEGKSLLENTHQLVHLLIHGITKDQTTISRTNRICESVTCPYREIPMDHSVVDNWKYLVNSSNEEKLLDRIALDALERNKEIETSYINIHSNAQSIKSRIDDQLNRFKAYIDSLNSVATFILNDLQSWWKRLSIISQSSAAVATIKGITTTNQLNAKPDPISSNSYNVTGFTTYPNKSFINYQIDRLKQLTNEKPPAKAVSLEDVGHQLAMTLAMQSQLITMKRELSTLGYKCGMSSVEIDYISQEGDMSSDNKGNSSDQTLVKLLAKHVQNVIDIENKKLECHTEQLRELRTKWEHYVKERDMFGRWLSERQTACHHLLELRSRSTQPEDEESRALEDFLNSLKDKEYQINELTKLYQDLIQHNTQILDPLLDRLNTEYKNLLNQTKSRIDRVKNIKNERKPIEESQSEYRGKIPILPEKAEALVHSSAKTLKHTKLLNELAKSVNQLKNEVITSEVDAQRNTLILKRHIKMLAANQHYHHS
;
A
#
# COMPACT_ATOMS: atom_id res chain seq x y z
N MET A 1 113.48 -43.96 -64.67
CA MET A 1 114.55 -43.61 -65.63
C MET A 1 115.80 -44.48 -65.40
N SER A 2 115.76 -45.79 -65.69
CA SER A 2 117.01 -46.62 -65.67
C SER A 2 116.94 -47.90 -66.52
N GLN A 3 116.03 -48.00 -67.49
CA GLN A 3 115.88 -49.22 -68.32
C GLN A 3 115.85 -48.93 -69.82
N LYS A 4 116.25 -47.73 -70.25
CA LYS A 4 116.34 -47.39 -71.69
C LYS A 4 117.65 -47.87 -72.32
N SER A 5 118.71 -48.09 -71.52
CA SER A 5 120.03 -48.52 -71.99
C SER A 5 120.15 -50.04 -72.18
N GLU A 6 119.48 -50.84 -71.35
CA GLU A 6 119.46 -52.30 -71.48
C GLU A 6 118.59 -52.76 -72.67
N LEU A 7 117.52 -52.00 -72.98
CA LEU A 7 116.66 -52.19 -74.15
C LEU A 7 117.44 -52.00 -75.48
N THR A 8 118.36 -51.04 -75.51
CA THR A 8 119.18 -50.75 -76.71
C THR A 8 120.29 -51.78 -76.89
N GLN A 9 120.87 -52.29 -75.79
CA GLN A 9 121.88 -53.36 -75.82
C GLN A 9 121.29 -54.71 -76.24
N LEU A 10 120.05 -55.03 -75.85
CA LEU A 10 119.36 -56.23 -76.30
C LEU A 10 118.97 -56.15 -77.79
N ASN A 11 118.57 -54.98 -78.29
CA ASN A 11 118.33 -54.78 -79.72
C ASN A 11 119.60 -54.95 -80.57
N SER A 12 120.75 -54.42 -80.11
CA SER A 12 122.02 -54.63 -80.83
C SER A 12 122.52 -56.07 -80.76
N LEU A 13 122.25 -56.80 -79.66
CA LEU A 13 122.60 -58.22 -79.55
C LEU A 13 121.71 -59.09 -80.45
N CYS A 14 120.42 -58.78 -80.54
CA CYS A 14 119.49 -59.46 -81.45
C CYS A 14 119.85 -59.24 -82.92
N GLU A 15 120.17 -58.01 -83.35
CA GLU A 15 120.65 -57.74 -84.72
C GLU A 15 121.96 -58.48 -85.04
N SER A 16 122.87 -58.57 -84.05
CA SER A 16 124.15 -59.26 -84.20
C SER A 16 124.01 -60.79 -84.32
N ILE A 17 123.08 -61.41 -83.57
CA ILE A 17 122.78 -62.86 -83.68
C ILE A 17 122.04 -63.17 -84.99
N GLN A 18 121.19 -62.25 -85.47
CA GLN A 18 120.46 -62.38 -86.74
C GLN A 18 121.38 -62.37 -87.98
N GLN A 19 122.58 -61.78 -87.85
CA GLN A 19 123.63 -61.77 -88.89
C GLN A 19 124.56 -62.99 -88.84
N THR A 20 124.67 -63.70 -87.71
CA THR A 20 125.74 -64.71 -87.50
C THR A 20 125.27 -66.16 -87.50
N THR A 21 123.97 -66.43 -87.67
CA THR A 21 123.42 -67.79 -87.62
C THR A 21 122.71 -68.16 -88.94
N ASN A 22 123.33 -69.01 -89.77
CA ASN A 22 122.79 -69.51 -91.05
C ASN A 22 121.76 -70.66 -90.87
N ASP A 23 121.12 -70.78 -89.72
CA ASP A 23 120.14 -71.83 -89.40
C ASP A 23 118.71 -71.25 -89.38
N SER A 24 117.83 -71.74 -90.26
CA SER A 24 116.52 -71.15 -90.53
C SER A 24 115.53 -71.31 -89.37
N GLY A 25 115.72 -72.32 -88.51
CA GLY A 25 114.92 -72.53 -87.30
C GLY A 25 115.20 -71.51 -86.19
N ALA A 26 116.48 -71.23 -85.91
CA ALA A 26 116.91 -70.27 -84.89
C ALA A 26 116.53 -68.83 -85.25
N LYS A 27 116.57 -68.47 -86.53
CA LYS A 27 116.17 -67.14 -87.03
C LYS A 27 114.67 -66.87 -86.86
N ASN A 28 113.82 -67.91 -87.01
CA ASN A 28 112.39 -67.80 -86.78
C ASN A 28 112.05 -67.66 -85.28
N SER A 29 112.68 -68.44 -84.40
CA SER A 29 112.51 -68.30 -82.95
C SER A 29 112.98 -66.95 -82.43
N LEU A 30 114.10 -66.42 -82.94
CA LEU A 30 114.60 -65.09 -82.59
C LEU A 30 113.65 -63.98 -83.06
N ASN A 31 113.09 -64.09 -84.27
CA ASN A 31 112.06 -63.17 -84.78
C ASN A 31 110.77 -63.23 -83.94
N GLN A 32 110.37 -64.41 -83.49
CA GLN A 32 109.22 -64.59 -82.60
C GLN A 32 109.46 -63.95 -81.23
N LEU A 33 110.66 -64.10 -80.67
CA LEU A 33 111.07 -63.47 -79.42
C LEU A 33 111.12 -61.94 -79.54
N LEU A 34 111.66 -61.42 -80.65
CA LEU A 34 111.65 -59.98 -80.97
C LEU A 34 110.23 -59.43 -81.12
N MET A 35 109.32 -60.15 -81.79
CA MET A 35 107.91 -59.75 -81.87
C MET A 35 107.25 -59.74 -80.49
N GLN A 36 107.48 -60.75 -79.65
CA GLN A 36 106.95 -60.78 -78.28
C GLN A 36 107.52 -59.66 -77.42
N TYR A 37 108.81 -59.35 -77.57
CA TYR A 37 109.47 -58.25 -76.88
C TYR A 37 108.92 -56.88 -77.29
N HIS A 38 108.74 -56.64 -78.60
CA HIS A 38 108.12 -55.41 -79.10
C HIS A 38 106.66 -55.30 -78.68
N ASN A 39 105.92 -56.41 -78.65
CA ASN A 39 104.55 -56.44 -78.14
C ASN A 39 104.50 -56.16 -76.62
N LEU A 40 105.45 -56.67 -75.85
CA LEU A 40 105.57 -56.38 -74.42
C LEU A 40 105.89 -54.91 -74.16
N ILE A 41 106.84 -54.32 -74.91
CA ILE A 41 107.15 -52.89 -74.82
C ILE A 41 105.93 -52.04 -75.16
N LYS A 42 105.22 -52.38 -76.24
CA LYS A 42 104.00 -51.67 -76.65
C LYS A 42 102.89 -51.77 -75.60
N SER A 43 102.71 -52.94 -74.97
CA SER A 43 101.78 -53.11 -73.84
C SER A 43 102.21 -52.32 -72.60
N CYS A 44 103.52 -52.27 -72.29
CA CYS A 44 104.06 -51.44 -71.22
C CYS A 44 103.81 -49.95 -71.46
N GLU A 45 104.01 -49.46 -72.70
CA GLU A 45 103.76 -48.07 -73.08
C GLU A 45 102.27 -47.71 -72.99
N ASP A 46 101.38 -48.62 -73.42
CA ASP A 46 99.93 -48.45 -73.29
C ASP A 46 99.49 -48.41 -71.81
N VAL A 47 100.01 -49.30 -70.97
CA VAL A 47 99.79 -49.28 -69.50
C VAL A 47 100.30 -47.98 -68.88
N LEU A 48 101.50 -47.54 -69.25
CA LEU A 48 102.11 -46.31 -68.73
C LEU A 48 101.26 -45.08 -69.07
N SER A 49 100.77 -44.98 -70.31
CA SER A 49 99.90 -43.86 -70.75
C SER A 49 98.59 -43.81 -69.97
N LYS A 50 97.98 -44.96 -69.70
CA LYS A 50 96.74 -45.08 -68.92
C LYS A 50 96.96 -44.79 -67.43
N LEU A 51 98.11 -45.17 -66.87
CA LEU A 51 98.49 -44.80 -65.50
C LEU A 51 98.81 -43.30 -65.37
N GLN A 52 99.41 -42.67 -66.39
CA GLN A 52 99.62 -41.23 -66.44
C GLN A 52 98.29 -40.46 -66.44
N LEU A 53 97.28 -40.94 -67.18
CA LEU A 53 95.94 -40.37 -67.16
C LEU A 53 95.29 -40.44 -65.77
N VAL A 54 95.42 -41.58 -65.07
CA VAL A 54 94.96 -41.74 -63.68
C VAL A 54 95.64 -40.74 -62.75
N PHE A 55 96.96 -40.55 -62.90
CA PHE A 55 97.73 -39.63 -62.07
C PHE A 55 97.33 -38.16 -62.30
N MET A 56 97.12 -37.77 -63.56
CA MET A 56 96.69 -36.42 -63.94
C MET A 56 95.29 -36.11 -63.37
N GLU A 57 94.31 -36.98 -63.62
CA GLU A 57 92.95 -36.79 -63.13
C GLU A 57 92.91 -36.79 -61.59
N ASN A 58 93.70 -37.64 -60.92
CA ASN A 58 93.82 -37.64 -59.46
C ASN A 58 94.45 -36.35 -58.92
N ARG A 59 95.48 -35.80 -59.58
CA ARG A 59 96.08 -34.52 -59.17
C ARG A 59 95.08 -33.38 -59.22
N GLU A 60 94.32 -33.29 -60.30
CA GLU A 60 93.31 -32.23 -60.48
C GLU A 60 92.12 -32.41 -59.53
N PHE A 61 91.71 -33.64 -59.26
CA PHE A 61 90.72 -33.95 -58.23
C PHE A 61 91.15 -33.50 -56.83
N GLN A 62 92.41 -33.74 -56.43
CA GLN A 62 92.92 -33.30 -55.14
C GLN A 62 92.98 -31.76 -55.01
N VAL A 63 93.26 -31.03 -56.10
CA VAL A 63 93.18 -29.56 -56.13
C VAL A 63 91.75 -29.08 -55.86
N LEU A 64 90.76 -29.73 -56.49
CA LEU A 64 89.35 -29.39 -56.30
C LEU A 64 88.86 -29.76 -54.89
N CYS A 65 89.31 -30.89 -54.32
CA CYS A 65 89.04 -31.29 -52.93
C CYS A 65 89.52 -30.22 -51.94
N ASN A 66 90.74 -29.71 -52.09
CA ASN A 66 91.28 -28.68 -51.20
C ASN A 66 90.47 -27.37 -51.27
N SER A 67 90.03 -26.99 -52.48
CA SER A 67 89.18 -25.82 -52.69
C SER A 67 87.82 -25.96 -51.99
N ILE A 68 87.16 -27.11 -52.12
CA ILE A 68 85.86 -27.38 -51.49
C ILE A 68 86.00 -27.49 -49.97
N ARG A 69 87.07 -28.11 -49.45
CA ARG A 69 87.33 -28.21 -48.01
C ARG A 69 87.52 -26.84 -47.36
N ASN A 70 88.30 -25.96 -47.97
CA ASN A 70 88.49 -24.60 -47.47
C ASN A 70 87.17 -23.81 -47.43
N LEU A 71 86.33 -23.97 -48.45
CA LEU A 71 85.01 -23.35 -48.48
C LEU A 71 84.09 -23.90 -47.37
N LEU A 72 83.98 -25.22 -47.22
CA LEU A 72 83.14 -25.84 -46.19
C LEU A 72 83.59 -25.49 -44.77
N ASN A 73 84.90 -25.42 -44.52
CA ASN A 73 85.44 -24.96 -43.24
C ASN A 73 85.04 -23.50 -42.95
N THR A 74 85.13 -22.63 -43.96
CA THR A 74 84.71 -21.22 -43.81
C THR A 74 83.22 -21.12 -43.49
N LEU A 75 82.37 -21.83 -44.24
CA LEU A 75 80.92 -21.87 -44.02
C LEU A 75 80.56 -22.44 -42.64
N THR A 76 81.24 -23.50 -42.21
CA THR A 76 81.03 -24.11 -40.88
C THR A 76 81.41 -23.14 -39.76
N THR A 77 82.44 -22.31 -39.96
CA THR A 77 82.87 -21.33 -38.96
C THR A 77 81.90 -20.14 -38.91
N GLU A 78 81.43 -19.65 -40.06
CA GLU A 78 80.38 -18.64 -40.16
C GLU A 78 79.04 -19.13 -39.57
N LEU A 79 78.72 -20.42 -39.69
CA LEU A 79 77.52 -21.00 -39.09
C LEU A 79 77.65 -21.15 -37.56
N LYS A 80 78.84 -21.50 -37.07
CA LYS A 80 79.12 -21.63 -35.63
C LYS A 80 79.12 -20.28 -34.90
N SER A 81 79.50 -19.18 -35.56
CA SER A 81 79.45 -17.84 -34.95
C SER A 81 78.03 -17.31 -34.75
N ILE A 82 77.03 -17.90 -35.42
CA ILE A 82 75.61 -17.63 -35.16
C ILE A 82 75.14 -18.35 -33.88
N ASN A 83 75.83 -19.42 -33.47
CA ASN A 83 75.42 -20.33 -32.40
C ASN A 83 75.95 -19.98 -31.00
N THR A 84 76.32 -18.72 -30.73
CA THR A 84 76.72 -18.28 -29.39
C THR A 84 75.72 -17.28 -28.81
N ASN A 85 74.86 -17.82 -27.94
CA ASN A 85 73.95 -17.19 -26.96
C ASN A 85 72.48 -17.05 -27.35
N ASP A 86 71.70 -18.02 -26.85
CA ASP A 86 70.23 -18.06 -26.69
C ASP A 86 69.60 -16.91 -25.86
N GLN A 87 70.24 -15.73 -25.74
CA GLN A 87 69.79 -14.70 -24.79
C GLN A 87 69.64 -13.28 -25.34
N ASN A 88 69.82 -13.04 -26.64
CA ASN A 88 69.61 -11.69 -27.19
C ASN A 88 68.32 -11.61 -28.02
N SER A 89 67.33 -10.89 -27.50
CA SER A 89 66.10 -10.45 -28.18
C SER A 89 66.34 -9.48 -29.35
N ASN A 90 67.59 -9.26 -29.74
CA ASN A 90 68.02 -8.58 -30.95
C ASN A 90 68.62 -9.58 -31.95
N LEU A 91 67.99 -10.75 -32.11
CA LEU A 91 68.23 -11.67 -33.23
C LEU A 91 67.73 -11.00 -34.52
N SER A 92 68.56 -10.05 -34.96
CA SER A 92 68.25 -9.04 -35.96
C SER A 92 68.15 -9.62 -37.36
N GLU A 93 67.51 -8.84 -38.22
CA GLU A 93 67.62 -8.88 -39.68
C GLU A 93 69.07 -9.12 -40.17
N ASN A 94 70.10 -8.74 -39.39
CA ASN A 94 71.50 -9.06 -39.71
C ASN A 94 71.81 -10.57 -39.64
N HIS A 95 71.23 -11.33 -38.71
CA HIS A 95 71.38 -12.79 -38.67
C HIS A 95 70.66 -13.44 -39.86
N LEU A 96 69.49 -12.93 -40.23
CA LEU A 96 68.78 -13.37 -41.43
C LEU A 96 69.58 -13.06 -42.71
N ASN A 97 70.17 -11.87 -42.80
CA ASN A 97 71.05 -11.47 -43.90
C ASN A 97 72.32 -12.32 -43.97
N THR A 98 72.89 -12.67 -42.81
CA THR A 98 74.08 -13.54 -42.71
C THR A 98 73.74 -14.97 -43.12
N ILE A 99 72.62 -15.54 -42.67
CA ILE A 99 72.14 -16.87 -43.08
C ILE A 99 71.83 -16.89 -44.59
N THR A 100 71.20 -15.82 -45.11
CA THR A 100 70.92 -15.67 -46.54
C THR A 100 72.22 -15.61 -47.35
N SER A 101 73.24 -14.90 -46.86
CA SER A 101 74.57 -14.85 -47.47
C SER A 101 75.27 -16.22 -47.47
N ILE A 102 75.24 -16.96 -46.36
CA ILE A 102 75.79 -18.32 -46.26
C ILE A 102 75.08 -19.27 -47.23
N ARG A 103 73.74 -19.16 -47.35
CA ARG A 103 72.93 -19.96 -48.28
C ARG A 103 73.30 -19.67 -49.74
N GLU A 104 73.52 -18.41 -50.09
CA GLU A 104 73.93 -17.99 -51.43
C GLU A 104 75.35 -18.48 -51.78
N LYS A 105 76.28 -18.40 -50.81
CA LYS A 105 77.64 -18.99 -50.94
C LYS A 105 77.60 -20.51 -51.11
N LEU A 106 76.74 -21.21 -50.36
CA LEU A 106 76.56 -22.66 -50.50
C LEU A 106 75.99 -23.00 -51.89
N ARG A 107 74.95 -22.29 -52.35
CA ARG A 107 74.34 -22.46 -53.67
C ARG A 107 75.32 -22.22 -54.82
N SER A 108 76.14 -21.17 -54.75
CA SER A 108 77.15 -20.86 -55.77
C SER A 108 78.30 -21.89 -55.84
N SER A 109 78.45 -22.73 -54.82
CA SER A 109 79.45 -23.81 -54.78
C SER A 109 78.96 -25.18 -55.25
N GLN A 110 77.65 -25.33 -55.47
CA GLN A 110 77.03 -26.54 -56.03
C GLN A 110 77.70 -27.03 -57.34
N PRO A 111 78.05 -26.15 -58.31
CA PRO A 111 78.70 -26.57 -59.56
C PRO A 111 80.09 -27.17 -59.33
N LYS A 112 80.83 -26.69 -58.33
CA LYS A 112 82.16 -27.23 -57.98
C LYS A 112 82.05 -28.64 -57.39
N LEU A 113 81.01 -28.92 -56.61
CA LEU A 113 80.73 -30.27 -56.09
C LEU A 113 80.31 -31.24 -57.21
N LEU A 114 79.62 -30.75 -58.24
CA LEU A 114 79.27 -31.53 -59.43
C LEU A 114 80.53 -31.84 -60.26
N GLU A 115 81.39 -30.85 -60.49
CA GLU A 115 82.69 -31.05 -61.15
C GLU A 115 83.57 -32.06 -60.38
N LEU A 116 83.54 -32.02 -59.04
CA LEU A 116 84.22 -33.01 -58.20
C LEU A 116 83.68 -34.43 -58.45
N SER A 117 82.36 -34.57 -58.61
CA SER A 117 81.72 -35.84 -58.93
C SER A 117 82.14 -36.37 -60.29
N ASP A 118 82.08 -35.52 -61.32
CA ASP A 118 82.47 -35.91 -62.68
C ASP A 118 83.94 -36.36 -62.73
N ARG A 119 84.81 -35.68 -61.97
CA ARG A 119 86.23 -36.01 -61.92
C ARG A 119 86.51 -37.26 -61.10
N ALA A 120 85.77 -37.51 -60.02
CA ALA A 120 85.81 -38.80 -59.32
C ALA A 120 85.43 -39.96 -60.26
N ASP A 121 84.40 -39.78 -61.10
CA ASP A 121 83.97 -40.80 -62.06
C ASP A 121 84.95 -40.96 -63.23
N ARG A 122 85.63 -39.88 -63.66
CA ARG A 122 86.76 -39.97 -64.60
C ARG A 122 87.94 -40.75 -64.02
N ILE A 123 88.31 -40.51 -62.76
CA ILE A 123 89.36 -41.28 -62.06
C ILE A 123 88.97 -42.75 -61.93
N CYS A 124 87.72 -43.05 -61.57
CA CYS A 124 87.23 -44.43 -61.48
C CYS A 124 87.34 -45.15 -62.83
N ARG A 125 86.90 -44.50 -63.91
CA ARG A 125 87.02 -45.03 -65.27
C ARG A 125 88.47 -45.20 -65.70
N ALA A 126 89.31 -44.18 -65.53
CA ALA A 126 90.73 -44.25 -65.86
C ALA A 126 91.46 -45.35 -65.07
N SER A 127 91.16 -45.49 -63.77
CA SER A 127 91.76 -46.50 -62.89
C SER A 127 91.34 -47.91 -63.29
N SER A 128 90.05 -48.10 -63.63
CA SER A 128 89.52 -49.37 -64.12
C SER A 128 90.13 -49.75 -65.47
N THR A 129 90.21 -48.80 -66.41
CA THR A 129 90.84 -49.01 -67.72
C THR A 129 92.34 -49.33 -67.59
N ALA A 130 93.06 -48.65 -66.70
CA ALA A 130 94.46 -48.95 -66.42
C ALA A 130 94.63 -50.35 -65.79
N ALA A 131 93.78 -50.71 -64.82
CA ALA A 131 93.79 -52.03 -64.18
C ALA A 131 93.46 -53.17 -65.16
N LEU A 132 92.44 -52.98 -66.02
CA LEU A 132 92.09 -53.93 -67.08
C LEU A 132 93.23 -54.10 -68.09
N THR A 133 93.91 -53.01 -68.47
CA THR A 133 95.03 -53.06 -69.41
C THR A 133 96.25 -53.75 -68.78
N MET A 134 96.53 -53.48 -67.50
CA MET A 134 97.57 -54.22 -66.75
C MET A 134 97.25 -55.71 -66.68
N ASN A 135 96.00 -56.07 -66.35
CA ASN A 135 95.58 -57.47 -66.30
C ASN A 135 95.62 -58.15 -67.68
N GLN A 136 95.24 -57.44 -68.75
CA GLN A 136 95.37 -57.93 -70.13
C GLN A 136 96.83 -58.19 -70.50
N MET A 137 97.74 -57.27 -70.14
CA MET A 137 99.18 -57.45 -70.34
C MET A 137 99.70 -58.68 -69.59
N PHE A 138 99.31 -58.89 -68.34
CA PHE A 138 99.68 -60.09 -67.58
C PHE A 138 99.17 -61.37 -68.26
N MET A 139 97.90 -61.40 -68.70
CA MET A 139 97.31 -62.57 -69.35
C MET A 139 97.93 -62.88 -70.72
N THR A 140 98.25 -61.87 -71.54
CA THR A 140 98.84 -62.08 -72.88
C THR A 140 100.29 -62.54 -72.84
N HIS A 141 101.03 -62.24 -71.77
CA HIS A 141 102.45 -62.58 -71.65
C HIS A 141 102.75 -63.76 -70.72
N SER A 142 101.79 -64.23 -69.92
CA SER A 142 101.97 -65.37 -69.01
C SER A 142 101.65 -66.74 -69.64
N SER A 143 101.07 -66.79 -70.84
CA SER A 143 100.54 -68.02 -71.45
C SER A 143 101.46 -68.76 -72.44
N GLN A 144 102.77 -68.45 -72.50
CA GLN A 144 103.68 -69.02 -73.52
C GLN A 144 105.03 -69.56 -73.01
N LEU A 145 105.21 -69.71 -71.70
CA LEU A 145 106.35 -70.43 -71.12
C LEU A 145 105.92 -71.87 -70.76
N ASP A 146 105.99 -72.82 -71.72
CA ASP A 146 106.18 -74.27 -71.44
C ASP A 146 106.22 -75.13 -72.74
N SER A 147 107.41 -75.68 -73.08
CA SER A 147 107.63 -76.86 -73.95
C SER A 147 109.11 -77.32 -73.76
N THR A 148 109.51 -78.53 -73.30
CA THR A 148 109.15 -79.92 -73.68
C THR A 148 109.63 -81.00 -72.66
N ASP A 149 108.93 -82.15 -72.66
CA ASP A 149 109.23 -83.56 -72.25
C ASP A 149 109.37 -84.06 -70.78
N SER A 150 108.32 -84.70 -70.23
CA SER A 150 108.20 -86.18 -70.12
C SER A 150 106.87 -86.66 -69.47
N ALA A 151 106.34 -87.77 -70.00
CA ALA A 151 105.23 -88.66 -69.61
C ALA A 151 104.41 -88.45 -68.31
N ASN A 152 103.14 -88.03 -68.44
CA ASN A 152 101.92 -88.79 -68.07
C ASN A 152 100.65 -87.92 -68.26
N LYS A 153 99.68 -88.47 -69.00
CA LYS A 153 98.30 -87.96 -69.25
C LYS A 153 97.39 -88.17 -68.00
N PRO A 154 96.13 -87.69 -67.95
CA PRO A 154 95.42 -86.73 -68.83
C PRO A 154 94.46 -85.71 -68.13
N MET A 155 94.01 -84.70 -68.91
CA MET A 155 92.65 -84.11 -69.00
C MET A 155 91.92 -83.52 -67.77
N LEU A 156 91.03 -82.53 -67.83
CA LEU A 156 90.57 -81.48 -68.76
C LEU A 156 89.35 -80.83 -68.04
N THR A 157 88.84 -79.71 -68.56
CA THR A 157 87.50 -79.10 -68.29
C THR A 157 87.32 -78.36 -66.96
N GLY A 158 86.67 -77.20 -66.87
CA GLY A 158 85.90 -76.43 -67.85
C GLY A 158 84.80 -75.64 -67.12
N TYR A 159 84.55 -74.42 -67.59
CA TYR A 159 83.25 -73.74 -67.66
C TYR A 159 82.52 -73.21 -66.39
N ASN A 160 82.37 -71.88 -66.43
CA ASN A 160 81.13 -71.08 -66.34
C ASN A 160 80.31 -70.95 -65.04
N HIS A 161 80.05 -69.66 -64.74
CA HIS A 161 78.82 -69.04 -64.24
C HIS A 161 77.81 -69.89 -63.42
N GLN A 162 77.50 -69.45 -62.19
CA GLN A 162 76.15 -68.94 -61.84
C GLN A 162 76.04 -68.44 -60.39
N LEU A 163 75.06 -67.53 -60.22
CA LEU A 163 74.66 -66.79 -59.03
C LEU A 163 74.35 -67.66 -57.79
N SER A 164 74.64 -67.15 -56.60
CA SER A 164 73.71 -67.16 -55.44
C SER A 164 74.23 -66.31 -54.27
N THR A 165 73.43 -65.32 -53.92
CA THR A 165 73.23 -64.65 -52.63
C THR A 165 73.77 -65.34 -51.36
N ASN A 166 74.53 -64.62 -50.53
CA ASN A 166 74.27 -64.41 -49.09
C ASN A 166 75.29 -63.46 -48.44
N GLN A 167 74.79 -62.73 -47.45
CA GLN A 167 75.40 -61.64 -46.68
C GLN A 167 76.61 -62.06 -45.82
N ILE A 168 77.36 -61.02 -45.39
CA ILE A 168 78.16 -60.85 -44.15
C ILE A 168 79.64 -60.55 -44.45
N GLU A 169 79.98 -59.29 -44.16
CA GLU A 169 81.25 -58.76 -43.63
C GLU A 169 82.54 -59.53 -43.93
N ILE A 170 83.32 -59.00 -44.87
CA ILE A 170 84.78 -59.04 -44.78
C ILE A 170 85.24 -57.59 -44.72
N ASP A 171 85.12 -57.04 -43.51
CA ASP A 171 85.94 -55.94 -43.05
C ASP A 171 87.42 -56.38 -43.07
N ASN A 172 88.29 -55.42 -43.37
CA ASN A 172 89.73 -55.45 -43.12
C ASN A 172 90.58 -56.34 -44.03
N LEU A 173 90.71 -55.95 -45.31
CA LEU A 173 91.96 -55.88 -46.10
C LEU A 173 91.60 -55.64 -47.59
N GLN A 174 91.11 -54.44 -47.91
CA GLN A 174 90.99 -54.00 -49.31
C GLN A 174 92.22 -53.15 -49.64
N THR A 175 93.07 -53.62 -50.55
CA THR A 175 94.02 -52.76 -51.27
C THR A 175 93.22 -51.67 -52.00
N GLU A 176 93.14 -50.48 -51.39
CA GLU A 176 92.33 -49.35 -51.81
C GLU A 176 92.81 -48.84 -53.19
N THR A 177 91.93 -48.87 -54.20
CA THR A 177 92.25 -48.29 -55.52
C THR A 177 92.04 -46.79 -55.50
N ILE A 178 92.80 -46.05 -56.31
CA ILE A 178 92.73 -44.57 -56.39
C ILE A 178 91.29 -44.08 -56.68
N GLY A 179 90.54 -44.80 -57.52
CA GLY A 179 89.11 -44.52 -57.77
C GLY A 179 88.21 -44.68 -56.54
N SER A 180 88.40 -45.74 -55.75
CA SER A 180 87.62 -45.96 -54.53
C SER A 180 87.85 -44.87 -53.47
N LYS A 181 89.10 -44.40 -53.34
CA LYS A 181 89.47 -43.29 -52.45
C LYS A 181 88.84 -41.97 -52.87
N ALA A 182 88.83 -41.66 -54.18
CA ALA A 182 88.18 -40.46 -54.71
C ALA A 182 86.66 -40.46 -54.46
N LYS A 183 85.99 -41.62 -54.63
CA LYS A 183 84.55 -41.76 -54.38
C LYS A 183 84.19 -41.60 -52.89
N ARG A 184 85.03 -42.12 -51.99
CA ARG A 184 84.89 -41.93 -50.53
C ARG A 184 85.00 -40.45 -50.14
N GLN A 185 86.04 -39.75 -50.62
CA GLN A 185 86.22 -38.32 -50.36
C GLN A 185 85.05 -37.48 -50.90
N LEU A 186 84.55 -37.77 -52.11
CA LEU A 186 83.36 -37.13 -52.66
C LEU A 186 82.12 -37.33 -51.77
N ASN A 187 81.93 -38.54 -51.24
CA ASN A 187 80.79 -38.84 -50.36
C ASN A 187 80.89 -38.11 -49.01
N GLU A 188 82.09 -37.95 -48.46
CA GLU A 188 82.32 -37.13 -47.26
C GLU A 188 81.96 -35.66 -47.51
N PHE A 189 82.41 -35.09 -48.64
CA PHE A 189 82.05 -33.71 -49.02
C PHE A 189 80.55 -33.54 -49.23
N ARG A 190 79.87 -34.50 -49.86
CA ARG A 190 78.40 -34.48 -50.02
C ARG A 190 77.68 -34.55 -48.68
N LYS A 191 78.18 -35.35 -47.75
CA LYS A 191 77.62 -35.47 -46.40
C LYS A 191 77.75 -34.14 -45.64
N GLU A 192 78.94 -33.56 -45.58
CA GLU A 192 79.17 -32.24 -44.95
C GLU A 192 78.33 -31.14 -45.60
N PHE A 193 78.23 -31.12 -46.93
CA PHE A 193 77.41 -30.15 -47.66
C PHE A 193 75.92 -30.26 -47.31
N ASN A 194 75.40 -31.48 -47.23
CA ASN A 194 74.02 -31.75 -46.85
C ASN A 194 73.75 -31.38 -45.38
N GLU A 195 74.67 -31.68 -44.47
CA GLU A 195 74.56 -31.31 -43.05
C GLU A 195 74.51 -29.79 -42.85
N ILE A 196 75.39 -29.04 -43.53
CA ILE A 196 75.36 -27.56 -43.50
C ILE A 196 74.05 -27.03 -44.09
N SER A 197 73.60 -27.57 -45.22
CA SER A 197 72.33 -27.18 -45.86
C SER A 197 71.11 -27.42 -44.96
N GLN A 198 71.09 -28.56 -44.26
CA GLN A 198 70.03 -28.90 -43.31
C GLN A 198 70.04 -27.95 -42.11
N GLN A 199 71.20 -27.70 -41.52
CA GLN A 199 71.32 -26.76 -40.40
C GLN A 199 70.87 -25.35 -40.78
N ILE A 200 71.24 -24.84 -41.96
CA ILE A 200 70.77 -23.54 -42.47
C ILE A 200 69.23 -23.49 -42.54
N THR A 201 68.61 -24.57 -43.03
CA THR A 201 67.15 -24.64 -43.18
C THR A 201 66.46 -24.65 -41.81
N GLU A 202 66.94 -25.47 -40.87
CA GLU A 202 66.42 -25.53 -39.51
C GLU A 202 66.58 -24.20 -38.75
N TYR A 203 67.72 -23.52 -38.91
CA TYR A 203 67.92 -22.19 -38.32
C TYR A 203 67.00 -21.13 -38.94
N GLN A 204 66.79 -21.17 -40.25
CA GLN A 204 65.88 -20.24 -40.94
C GLN A 204 64.43 -20.44 -40.50
N GLU A 205 63.98 -21.69 -40.34
CA GLU A 205 62.64 -22.00 -39.84
C GLU A 205 62.45 -21.54 -38.39
N LYS A 206 63.42 -21.81 -37.51
CA LYS A 206 63.39 -21.34 -36.11
C LYS A 206 63.37 -19.81 -36.01
N LEU A 207 64.18 -19.12 -36.82
CA LEU A 207 64.23 -17.65 -36.81
C LEU A 207 62.93 -17.05 -37.35
N ASN A 208 62.38 -17.61 -38.43
CA ASN A 208 61.08 -17.19 -38.98
C ASN A 208 59.95 -17.38 -37.97
N HIS A 209 59.96 -18.47 -37.21
CA HIS A 209 59.00 -18.72 -36.13
C HIS A 209 59.08 -17.63 -35.06
N LEU A 210 60.26 -17.34 -34.53
CA LEU A 210 60.48 -16.31 -33.50
C LEU A 210 60.09 -14.91 -33.95
N VAL A 211 60.42 -14.53 -35.20
CA VAL A 211 60.03 -13.23 -35.78
C VAL A 211 58.51 -13.12 -35.91
N ASN A 212 57.84 -14.19 -36.32
CA ASN A 212 56.39 -14.21 -36.47
C ASN A 212 55.68 -14.16 -35.10
N GLU A 213 56.19 -14.85 -34.09
CA GLU A 213 55.72 -14.76 -32.70
C GLU A 213 55.87 -13.35 -32.13
N GLN A 214 57.01 -12.70 -32.36
CA GLN A 214 57.25 -11.32 -31.89
C GLN A 214 56.34 -10.31 -32.58
N LYS A 215 56.06 -10.50 -33.88
CA LYS A 215 55.09 -9.68 -34.63
C LYS A 215 53.67 -9.87 -34.08
N ASN A 216 53.23 -11.11 -33.88
CA ASN A 216 51.92 -11.42 -33.30
C ASN A 216 51.77 -10.81 -31.90
N LEU A 217 52.80 -10.88 -31.06
CA LEU A 217 52.79 -10.29 -29.72
C LEU A 217 52.70 -8.76 -29.75
N SER A 218 53.36 -8.11 -30.70
CA SER A 218 53.26 -6.66 -30.90
C SER A 218 51.88 -6.23 -31.42
N GLU A 219 51.26 -7.01 -32.30
CA GLU A 219 49.91 -6.76 -32.80
C GLU A 219 48.88 -6.91 -31.66
N LEU A 220 48.97 -7.99 -30.88
CA LEU A 220 48.13 -8.20 -29.68
C LEU A 220 48.29 -7.09 -28.65
N TYR A 221 49.53 -6.63 -28.39
CA TYR A 221 49.79 -5.51 -27.48
C TYR A 221 49.09 -4.22 -27.92
N ASN A 222 49.21 -3.85 -29.20
CA ASN A 222 48.62 -2.63 -29.72
C ASN A 222 47.09 -2.71 -29.76
N ASP A 223 46.53 -3.88 -30.10
CA ASP A 223 45.08 -4.13 -30.08
C ASP A 223 44.51 -4.00 -28.66
N LEU A 224 45.11 -4.69 -27.68
CA LEU A 224 44.72 -4.59 -26.26
C LEU A 224 44.82 -3.17 -25.71
N ARG A 225 45.90 -2.44 -26.04
CA ARG A 225 46.07 -1.06 -25.60
C ARG A 225 45.02 -0.12 -26.20
N SER A 226 44.78 -0.23 -27.51
CA SER A 226 43.79 0.57 -28.23
C SER A 226 42.37 0.33 -27.68
N TRP A 227 42.03 -0.94 -27.43
CA TRP A 227 40.77 -1.29 -26.81
C TRP A 227 40.64 -0.71 -25.40
N MET A 228 41.66 -0.85 -24.54
CA MET A 228 41.62 -0.27 -23.19
C MET A 228 41.42 1.25 -23.20
N ASP A 229 42.13 1.99 -24.05
CA ASP A 229 42.00 3.45 -24.15
C ASP A 229 40.58 3.87 -24.59
N LYS A 230 39.94 3.10 -25.49
CA LYS A 230 38.56 3.31 -25.93
C LYS A 230 37.56 2.97 -24.81
N THR A 231 37.77 1.84 -24.16
CA THR A 231 36.88 1.30 -23.11
C THR A 231 36.88 2.17 -21.86
N GLU A 232 38.02 2.75 -21.47
CA GLU A 232 38.11 3.67 -20.33
C GLU A 232 37.27 4.94 -20.54
N LYS A 233 37.29 5.49 -21.76
CA LYS A 233 36.43 6.63 -22.14
C LYS A 233 34.94 6.24 -22.14
N LYS A 234 34.58 5.08 -22.69
CA LYS A 234 33.20 4.56 -22.64
C LYS A 234 32.72 4.39 -21.20
N LEU A 235 33.55 3.76 -20.35
CA LEU A 235 33.24 3.49 -18.95
C LEU A 235 33.01 4.80 -18.18
N THR A 236 33.87 5.80 -18.36
CA THR A 236 33.72 7.10 -17.69
C THR A 236 32.39 7.78 -18.05
N ILE A 237 31.95 7.69 -19.31
CA ILE A 237 30.65 8.26 -19.75
C ILE A 237 29.49 7.46 -19.16
N LEU A 238 29.57 6.13 -19.18
CA LEU A 238 28.53 5.25 -18.65
C LEU A 238 28.41 5.38 -17.12
N GLU A 239 29.51 5.52 -16.39
CA GLU A 239 29.52 5.73 -14.93
C GLU A 239 28.83 7.04 -14.51
N LEU A 240 28.80 8.05 -15.38
CA LEU A 240 28.05 9.29 -15.21
C LEU A 240 26.56 9.15 -15.55
N GLY A 241 26.09 7.96 -15.93
CA GLY A 241 24.71 7.70 -16.30
C GLY A 241 24.31 8.28 -17.66
N LYS A 242 25.27 8.45 -18.58
CA LYS A 242 25.06 9.04 -19.92
C LYS A 242 25.15 7.97 -21.01
N LEU A 243 24.42 8.18 -22.11
CA LEU A 243 24.49 7.33 -23.30
C LEU A 243 25.73 7.64 -24.13
N VAL A 244 26.38 6.60 -24.64
CA VAL A 244 27.53 6.72 -25.55
C VAL A 244 27.02 6.84 -26.99
N ASN A 245 27.50 7.83 -27.74
CA ASN A 245 27.15 7.98 -29.15
C ASN A 245 27.93 6.97 -30.02
N GLN A 246 27.22 6.07 -30.71
CA GLN A 246 27.83 5.00 -31.53
C GLN A 246 27.79 5.29 -33.04
N THR A 247 27.21 6.42 -33.47
CA THR A 247 26.90 6.70 -34.88
C THR A 247 28.03 7.35 -35.69
N GLU A 248 29.13 7.78 -35.07
CA GLU A 248 30.27 8.33 -35.80
C GLU A 248 31.31 7.23 -36.06
N THR A 249 31.48 6.89 -37.33
CA THR A 249 32.50 6.00 -37.90
C THR A 249 33.95 6.42 -37.63
N ASN A 250 34.18 7.53 -36.92
CA ASN A 250 35.49 7.99 -36.47
C ASN A 250 35.75 7.56 -35.02
N GLU A 251 36.62 6.56 -34.87
CA GLU A 251 37.03 5.92 -33.61
C GLU A 251 37.64 6.86 -32.54
N GLN A 252 37.79 8.15 -32.83
CA GLN A 252 38.46 9.14 -31.96
C GLN A 252 37.50 10.05 -31.17
N ASN A 253 36.20 10.10 -31.48
CA ASN A 253 35.24 11.02 -30.84
C ASN A 253 34.13 10.29 -30.05
N ILE A 254 34.49 9.56 -28.99
CA ILE A 254 33.50 9.03 -28.05
C ILE A 254 32.95 10.22 -27.23
N ARG A 255 31.71 10.63 -27.51
CA ARG A 255 31.01 11.73 -26.82
C ARG A 255 29.69 11.25 -26.20
N PRO A 256 29.27 11.85 -25.07
CA PRO A 256 27.94 11.61 -24.53
C PRO A 256 26.86 12.13 -25.48
N ILE A 257 25.78 11.37 -25.65
CA ILE A 257 24.55 11.85 -26.29
C ILE A 257 23.88 12.83 -25.31
N ILE A 258 23.54 14.02 -25.79
CA ILE A 258 22.78 15.01 -25.02
C ILE A 258 21.34 14.97 -25.53
N HIS A 259 20.37 14.51 -24.71
CA HIS A 259 18.95 14.75 -24.98
C HIS A 259 18.37 15.72 -23.95
N GLY A 260 17.71 16.77 -24.43
CA GLY A 260 17.04 17.79 -23.63
C GLY A 260 15.62 17.44 -23.19
N SER A 261 15.30 16.15 -23.01
CA SER A 261 13.98 15.74 -22.49
C SER A 261 13.93 16.00 -20.99
N ASN A 262 12.79 16.46 -20.43
CA ASN A 262 12.59 16.57 -18.98
C ASN A 262 11.98 15.31 -18.35
N LYS A 263 11.55 14.32 -19.15
CA LYS A 263 10.94 13.07 -18.67
C LYS A 263 11.88 11.89 -18.81
N PHE A 264 11.79 10.95 -17.86
CA PHE A 264 12.44 9.65 -17.98
C PHE A 264 11.94 8.94 -19.24
N ASN A 265 12.87 8.41 -20.05
CA ASN A 265 12.57 7.67 -21.26
C ASN A 265 13.08 6.24 -21.09
N GLU A 266 12.14 5.30 -21.01
CA GLU A 266 12.45 3.89 -20.83
C GLU A 266 13.27 3.30 -22.00
N ASN A 267 13.10 3.82 -23.22
CA ASN A 267 13.92 3.40 -24.34
C ASN A 267 15.39 3.81 -24.14
N ASN A 268 15.65 5.01 -23.63
CA ASN A 268 17.02 5.47 -23.33
C ASN A 268 17.66 4.59 -22.25
N TRP A 269 16.89 4.20 -21.24
CA TRP A 269 17.36 3.27 -20.21
C TRP A 269 17.66 1.88 -20.76
N ASN A 270 16.79 1.32 -21.60
CA ASN A 270 17.02 0.03 -22.23
C ASN A 270 18.27 0.05 -23.13
N ILE A 271 18.48 1.13 -23.89
CA ILE A 271 19.70 1.34 -24.68
C ILE A 271 20.93 1.42 -23.75
N TYR A 272 20.84 2.14 -22.63
CA TYR A 272 21.92 2.24 -21.66
C TYR A 272 22.30 0.87 -21.08
N ILE A 273 21.31 0.06 -20.67
CA ILE A 273 21.53 -1.32 -20.22
C ILE A 273 22.17 -2.18 -21.31
N GLN A 274 21.74 -2.04 -22.57
CA GLN A 274 22.37 -2.74 -23.70
C GLN A 274 23.84 -2.33 -23.87
N GLN A 275 24.17 -1.05 -23.72
CA GLN A 275 25.54 -0.57 -23.79
C GLN A 275 26.41 -1.13 -22.66
N VAL A 276 25.90 -1.21 -21.42
CA VAL A 276 26.60 -1.83 -20.29
C VAL A 276 26.78 -3.35 -20.50
N THR A 277 25.77 -4.02 -21.04
CA THR A 277 25.84 -5.46 -21.35
C THR A 277 26.84 -5.74 -22.47
N ALA A 278 26.86 -4.89 -23.50
CA ALA A 278 27.83 -4.95 -24.59
C ALA A 278 29.26 -4.74 -24.07
N LEU A 279 29.48 -3.81 -23.13
CA LEU A 279 30.78 -3.58 -22.49
C LEU A 279 31.31 -4.83 -21.78
N ASN A 280 30.44 -5.54 -21.05
CA ASN A 280 30.81 -6.78 -20.37
C ASN A 280 31.07 -7.93 -21.36
N LYS A 281 30.36 -7.95 -22.50
CA LYS A 281 30.63 -8.91 -23.59
C LYS A 281 31.99 -8.63 -24.25
N GLU A 282 32.27 -7.37 -24.59
CA GLU A 282 33.58 -6.92 -25.11
C GLU A 282 34.70 -7.31 -24.13
N LEU A 283 34.52 -7.11 -22.82
CA LEU A 283 35.49 -7.52 -21.81
C LEU A 283 35.79 -9.03 -21.82
N ASN A 284 34.78 -9.88 -22.03
CA ASN A 284 34.98 -11.33 -22.10
C ASN A 284 35.77 -11.74 -23.34
N GLU A 285 35.47 -11.12 -24.50
CA GLU A 285 36.20 -11.37 -25.75
C GLU A 285 37.68 -10.93 -25.63
N TYR A 286 37.94 -9.74 -25.06
CA TYR A 286 39.30 -9.26 -24.85
C TYR A 286 40.01 -9.95 -23.68
N SER A 287 39.29 -10.58 -22.75
CA SER A 287 39.90 -11.44 -21.72
C SER A 287 40.58 -12.66 -22.34
N GLN A 288 40.00 -13.25 -23.39
CA GLN A 288 40.64 -14.36 -24.12
C GLN A 288 41.89 -13.89 -24.87
N LYS A 289 41.84 -12.73 -25.53
CA LYS A 289 43.01 -12.12 -26.17
C LYS A 289 44.11 -11.78 -25.16
N TYR A 290 43.72 -11.34 -23.97
CA TYR A 290 44.62 -11.07 -22.86
C TYR A 290 45.29 -12.34 -22.33
N GLU A 291 44.56 -13.45 -22.19
CA GLU A 291 45.13 -14.75 -21.81
C GLU A 291 46.15 -15.21 -22.87
N GLN A 292 45.82 -15.14 -24.16
CA GLN A 292 46.74 -15.42 -25.26
C GLN A 292 47.99 -14.52 -25.22
N PHE A 293 47.84 -13.24 -24.88
CA PHE A 293 48.96 -12.33 -24.71
C PHE A 293 49.85 -12.71 -23.52
N CYS A 294 49.28 -13.18 -22.42
CA CYS A 294 50.02 -13.64 -21.25
C CYS A 294 50.76 -14.97 -21.50
N GLU A 295 50.14 -15.92 -22.22
CA GLU A 295 50.75 -17.21 -22.57
C GLU A 295 51.93 -17.06 -23.54
N ASN A 296 51.80 -16.15 -24.51
CA ASN A 296 52.84 -15.89 -25.52
C ASN A 296 53.98 -14.99 -25.00
N MET A 297 53.88 -14.48 -23.77
CA MET A 297 54.91 -13.61 -23.23
C MET A 297 56.17 -14.43 -22.90
N PRO A 298 57.36 -14.08 -23.42
CA PRO A 298 58.57 -14.83 -23.13
C PRO A 298 58.94 -14.70 -21.65
N ASN A 299 59.28 -15.83 -21.02
CA ASN A 299 59.83 -15.92 -19.66
C ASN A 299 61.12 -15.09 -19.57
N THR A 300 61.00 -13.80 -19.25
CA THR A 300 62.09 -12.82 -19.35
C THR A 300 62.46 -12.30 -17.98
N THR A 301 63.42 -12.99 -17.35
CA THR A 301 64.06 -12.54 -16.11
C THR A 301 65.02 -11.35 -16.29
N ASN A 302 65.20 -10.76 -17.49
CA ASN A 302 66.33 -9.83 -17.71
C ASN A 302 66.21 -8.74 -18.81
N ILE A 303 65.03 -8.12 -19.07
CA ILE A 303 64.94 -6.98 -20.03
C ILE A 303 64.19 -5.77 -19.43
N ASN A 304 64.91 -4.88 -18.74
CA ASN A 304 64.36 -3.77 -17.93
C ASN A 304 63.48 -2.71 -18.66
N GLY A 305 63.33 -2.76 -19.98
CA GLY A 305 62.58 -1.74 -20.77
C GLY A 305 61.24 -2.20 -21.35
N GLN A 306 61.20 -3.37 -22.02
CA GLN A 306 59.97 -3.92 -22.61
C GLN A 306 59.11 -4.65 -21.58
N THR A 307 59.73 -5.35 -20.62
CA THR A 307 59.04 -6.05 -19.53
C THR A 307 58.20 -5.08 -18.68
N ASN A 308 58.68 -3.84 -18.47
CA ASN A 308 57.90 -2.81 -17.76
C ASN A 308 56.65 -2.36 -18.52
N LYS A 309 56.70 -2.23 -19.86
CA LYS A 309 55.53 -1.84 -20.66
C LYS A 309 54.47 -2.94 -20.69
N TYR A 310 54.89 -4.20 -20.78
CA TYR A 310 53.97 -5.33 -20.76
C TYR A 310 53.35 -5.55 -19.38
N ASN A 311 54.13 -5.43 -18.29
CA ASN A 311 53.61 -5.50 -16.93
C ASN A 311 52.64 -4.35 -16.60
N GLN A 312 52.90 -3.13 -17.10
CA GLN A 312 51.95 -2.01 -16.99
C GLN A 312 50.63 -2.30 -17.72
N LEU A 313 50.68 -2.90 -18.91
CA LEU A 313 49.49 -3.31 -19.66
C LEU A 313 48.67 -4.35 -18.88
N ILE A 314 49.35 -5.34 -18.30
CA ILE A 314 48.74 -6.39 -17.46
C ILE A 314 48.04 -5.79 -16.23
N GLY A 315 48.72 -4.91 -15.50
CA GLY A 315 48.15 -4.23 -14.34
C GLY A 315 46.92 -3.40 -14.72
N ARG A 316 47.02 -2.63 -15.81
CA ARG A 316 45.93 -1.78 -16.31
C ARG A 316 44.73 -2.59 -16.79
N PHE A 317 44.95 -3.72 -17.47
CA PHE A 317 43.87 -4.61 -17.90
C PHE A 317 43.17 -5.24 -16.69
N THR A 318 43.93 -5.69 -15.68
CA THR A 318 43.38 -6.28 -14.46
C THR A 318 42.53 -5.28 -13.67
N GLU A 319 43.01 -4.04 -13.54
CA GLU A 319 42.25 -2.94 -12.92
C GLU A 319 40.98 -2.62 -13.71
N MET A 320 41.08 -2.51 -15.03
CA MET A 320 39.93 -2.23 -15.90
C MET A 320 38.88 -3.36 -15.86
N LYS A 321 39.32 -4.62 -15.87
CA LYS A 321 38.46 -5.79 -15.68
C LYS A 321 37.71 -5.71 -14.36
N GLY A 322 38.40 -5.40 -13.27
CA GLY A 322 37.79 -5.20 -11.95
C GLY A 322 36.76 -4.08 -11.95
N LYS A 323 37.08 -2.91 -12.51
CA LYS A 323 36.17 -1.76 -12.61
C LYS A 323 34.91 -2.08 -13.43
N ILE A 324 35.07 -2.67 -14.62
CA ILE A 324 33.93 -3.02 -15.48
C ILE A 324 33.03 -4.05 -14.79
N GLN A 325 33.60 -5.08 -14.16
CA GLN A 325 32.81 -6.09 -13.43
C GLN A 325 32.02 -5.48 -12.26
N GLN A 326 32.66 -4.61 -11.46
CA GLN A 326 31.99 -3.90 -10.37
C GLN A 326 30.87 -3.00 -10.90
N PHE A 327 31.14 -2.23 -11.95
CA PHE A 327 30.17 -1.34 -12.59
C PHE A 327 28.98 -2.11 -13.18
N THR A 328 29.23 -3.19 -13.94
CA THR A 328 28.16 -4.04 -14.49
C THR A 328 27.34 -4.68 -13.37
N SER A 329 27.96 -5.18 -12.31
CA SER A 329 27.23 -5.72 -11.14
C SER A 329 26.37 -4.66 -10.45
N TRP A 330 26.87 -3.44 -10.34
CA TRP A 330 26.15 -2.31 -9.76
C TRP A 330 24.92 -1.92 -10.59
N ILE A 331 25.10 -1.73 -11.89
CA ILE A 331 24.00 -1.42 -12.82
C ILE A 331 22.96 -2.55 -12.86
N ASN A 332 23.40 -3.81 -12.85
CA ASN A 332 22.46 -4.95 -12.78
C ASN A 332 21.62 -4.94 -11.50
N THR A 333 22.21 -4.53 -10.37
CA THR A 333 21.47 -4.38 -9.10
C THR A 333 20.44 -3.27 -9.20
N ILE A 334 20.79 -2.12 -9.79
CA ILE A 334 19.85 -1.02 -10.04
C ILE A 334 18.70 -1.48 -10.95
N GLN A 335 19.02 -2.19 -12.04
CA GLN A 335 18.02 -2.72 -12.96
C GLN A 335 17.05 -3.69 -12.28
N GLN A 336 17.55 -4.59 -11.43
CA GLN A 336 16.74 -5.53 -10.66
C GLN A 336 15.84 -4.82 -9.65
N ASN A 337 16.38 -3.82 -8.93
CA ASN A 337 15.61 -3.04 -7.96
C ASN A 337 14.52 -2.22 -8.66
N TYR A 338 14.83 -1.61 -9.79
CA TYR A 338 13.87 -0.84 -10.57
C TYR A 338 12.78 -1.74 -11.18
N SER A 339 13.12 -2.92 -11.71
CA SER A 339 12.10 -3.87 -12.18
C SER A 339 11.20 -4.35 -11.05
N ALA A 340 11.77 -4.70 -9.90
CA ALA A 340 11.01 -5.13 -8.73
C ALA A 340 10.08 -4.03 -8.22
N PHE A 341 10.55 -2.77 -8.18
CA PHE A 341 9.73 -1.61 -7.85
C PHE A 341 8.55 -1.48 -8.83
N ARG A 342 8.78 -1.56 -10.13
CA ARG A 342 7.70 -1.44 -11.13
C ARG A 342 6.64 -2.51 -10.99
N ASP A 343 7.05 -3.76 -10.78
CA ASP A 343 6.12 -4.87 -10.57
C ASP A 343 5.30 -4.68 -9.28
N SER A 344 5.94 -4.22 -8.19
CA SER A 344 5.27 -3.90 -6.92
C SER A 344 4.31 -2.72 -7.07
N ALA A 345 4.73 -1.64 -7.72
CA ALA A 345 3.93 -0.45 -7.98
C ALA A 345 2.68 -0.80 -8.80
N GLN A 346 2.85 -1.55 -9.89
CA GLN A 346 1.73 -1.97 -10.73
C GLN A 346 0.75 -2.90 -9.98
N THR A 347 1.27 -3.82 -9.17
CA THR A 347 0.44 -4.69 -8.33
C THR A 347 -0.37 -3.88 -7.33
N THR A 348 0.27 -2.90 -6.70
CA THR A 348 -0.36 -2.01 -5.73
C THR A 348 -1.43 -1.13 -6.39
N GLU A 349 -1.16 -0.53 -7.55
CA GLU A 349 -2.13 0.27 -8.32
C GLU A 349 -3.35 -0.55 -8.75
N ARG A 350 -3.16 -1.81 -9.17
CA ARG A 350 -4.26 -2.73 -9.50
C ARG A 350 -5.09 -3.07 -8.28
N TRP A 351 -4.45 -3.36 -7.14
CA TRP A 351 -5.12 -3.61 -5.88
C TRP A 351 -5.93 -2.38 -5.43
N MET A 352 -5.35 -1.19 -5.49
CA MET A 352 -6.02 0.08 -5.19
C MET A 352 -7.23 0.32 -6.08
N SER A 353 -7.11 0.06 -7.38
CA SER A 353 -8.22 0.20 -8.33
C SER A 353 -9.37 -0.77 -8.01
N SER A 354 -9.05 -2.01 -7.65
CA SER A 354 -10.02 -3.02 -7.21
C SER A 354 -10.72 -2.63 -5.91
N ILE A 355 -9.97 -2.16 -4.91
CA ILE A 355 -10.52 -1.67 -3.65
C ILE A 355 -11.41 -0.45 -3.89
N ASN A 356 -10.94 0.53 -4.66
CA ASN A 356 -11.71 1.74 -4.94
C ASN A 356 -13.03 1.39 -5.67
N PHE A 357 -13.01 0.45 -6.62
CA PHE A 357 -14.23 -0.05 -7.27
C PHE A 357 -15.19 -0.73 -6.27
N ARG A 358 -14.68 -1.59 -5.38
CA ARG A 358 -15.48 -2.24 -4.32
C ARG A 358 -16.04 -1.23 -3.31
N LEU A 359 -15.26 -0.22 -2.93
CA LEU A 359 -15.69 0.88 -2.08
C LEU A 359 -16.80 1.71 -2.74
N MET A 360 -16.65 2.04 -4.03
CA MET A 360 -17.67 2.79 -4.79
C MET A 360 -18.94 1.96 -4.98
N SER A 361 -18.82 0.65 -5.18
CA SER A 361 -19.98 -0.25 -5.27
C SER A 361 -20.70 -0.40 -3.92
N SER A 362 -19.95 -0.49 -2.83
CA SER A 362 -20.49 -0.50 -1.46
C SER A 362 -21.07 0.85 -1.05
N GLY A 363 -20.52 1.95 -1.57
CA GLY A 363 -20.97 3.32 -1.35
C GLY A 363 -22.19 3.73 -2.18
N ASN A 364 -22.28 3.33 -3.45
CA ASN A 364 -23.39 3.68 -4.36
C ASN A 364 -24.69 2.94 -4.05
N ASN A 365 -24.62 1.74 -3.45
CA ASN A 365 -25.83 1.09 -2.94
C ASN A 365 -26.53 1.97 -1.88
N ASN A 366 -25.78 2.82 -1.15
CA ASN A 366 -26.29 3.72 -0.10
C ASN A 366 -26.84 5.06 -0.58
N THR A 367 -26.60 5.47 -1.83
CA THR A 367 -27.15 6.72 -2.39
C THR A 367 -28.45 6.51 -3.14
N ASN A 368 -28.76 5.27 -3.54
CA ASN A 368 -30.06 4.96 -4.11
C ASN A 368 -31.12 4.89 -2.99
N SER A 369 -32.21 5.61 -3.20
CA SER A 369 -33.44 5.71 -2.41
C SER A 369 -34.15 4.37 -2.10
N ASN A 370 -33.50 3.24 -2.35
CA ASN A 370 -34.02 1.88 -2.15
C ASN A 370 -33.48 1.20 -0.89
N LEU A 371 -32.41 1.70 -0.25
CA LEU A 371 -31.93 1.21 1.05
C LEU A 371 -32.61 1.88 2.25
N THR A 372 -33.43 2.89 2.04
CA THR A 372 -34.20 3.60 3.07
C THR A 372 -35.17 2.64 3.78
N GLY A 373 -34.71 1.99 4.83
CA GLY A 373 -35.54 1.31 5.82
C GLY A 373 -35.29 -0.18 6.04
N ASN A 374 -34.21 -0.78 5.53
CA ASN A 374 -33.90 -2.19 5.82
C ASN A 374 -32.66 -2.35 6.71
N LEU A 375 -32.89 -2.67 7.99
CA LEU A 375 -31.83 -2.82 9.00
C LEU A 375 -30.79 -3.88 8.62
N SER A 376 -31.23 -5.00 8.03
CA SER A 376 -30.31 -6.09 7.65
C SER A 376 -29.36 -5.63 6.56
N ALA A 377 -29.85 -4.83 5.61
CA ALA A 377 -29.03 -4.31 4.53
C ALA A 377 -27.96 -3.31 5.04
N TYR A 378 -28.29 -2.49 6.05
CA TYR A 378 -27.29 -1.64 6.71
C TYR A 378 -26.26 -2.45 7.50
N GLN A 379 -26.67 -3.51 8.19
CA GLN A 379 -25.76 -4.41 8.92
C GLN A 379 -24.82 -5.18 7.98
N ASP A 380 -25.35 -5.69 6.86
CA ASP A 380 -24.58 -6.36 5.83
C ASP A 380 -23.58 -5.39 5.19
N SER A 381 -24.01 -4.16 4.88
CA SER A 381 -23.14 -3.10 4.35
C SER A 381 -22.06 -2.68 5.35
N THR A 382 -22.39 -2.62 6.64
CA THR A 382 -21.43 -2.33 7.73
C THR A 382 -20.38 -3.44 7.81
N THR A 383 -20.80 -4.70 7.72
CA THR A 383 -19.89 -5.85 7.74
C THR A 383 -18.98 -5.88 6.51
N GLN A 384 -19.51 -5.55 5.34
CA GLN A 384 -18.75 -5.45 4.10
C GLN A 384 -17.70 -4.33 4.16
N ILE A 385 -18.06 -3.13 4.62
CA ILE A 385 -17.10 -2.02 4.74
C ILE A 385 -16.04 -2.30 5.82
N ASP A 386 -16.41 -2.96 6.92
CA ASP A 386 -15.44 -3.39 7.94
C ASP A 386 -14.44 -4.42 7.42
N GLN A 387 -14.88 -5.33 6.56
CA GLN A 387 -13.99 -6.28 5.90
C GLN A 387 -13.03 -5.57 4.93
N LEU A 388 -13.53 -4.61 4.14
CA LEU A 388 -12.70 -3.80 3.25
C LEU A 388 -11.70 -2.93 4.04
N MET A 389 -12.09 -2.34 5.15
CA MET A 389 -11.19 -1.59 6.04
C MET A 389 -10.05 -2.47 6.56
N LYS A 390 -10.35 -3.70 7.02
CA LYS A 390 -9.32 -4.66 7.43
C LYS A 390 -8.36 -5.04 6.30
N GLU A 391 -8.88 -5.18 5.08
CA GLU A 391 -8.05 -5.44 3.90
C GLU A 391 -7.12 -4.25 3.59
N ILE A 392 -7.64 -3.01 3.67
CA ILE A 392 -6.85 -1.77 3.47
C ILE A 392 -5.75 -1.64 4.53
N ASP A 393 -6.06 -1.92 5.80
CA ASP A 393 -5.14 -1.76 6.92
C ASP A 393 -4.04 -2.82 6.95
N LYS A 394 -4.32 -4.03 6.44
CA LYS A 394 -3.38 -5.15 6.46
C LYS A 394 -2.67 -5.34 5.12
N GLU A 395 -3.43 -5.63 4.07
CA GLU A 395 -2.88 -5.91 2.74
C GLU A 395 -2.41 -4.63 2.07
N GLY A 396 -3.23 -3.58 2.09
CA GLY A 396 -2.89 -2.29 1.51
C GLY A 396 -1.64 -1.66 2.13
N LYS A 397 -1.55 -1.67 3.46
CA LYS A 397 -0.37 -1.19 4.18
C LYS A 397 0.88 -2.00 3.83
N SER A 398 0.79 -3.32 3.77
CA SER A 398 1.92 -4.18 3.39
C SER A 398 2.40 -3.94 1.96
N LEU A 399 1.49 -3.74 1.01
CA LEU A 399 1.84 -3.42 -0.39
C LEU A 399 2.50 -2.05 -0.51
N LEU A 400 1.99 -1.06 0.25
CA LEU A 400 2.56 0.28 0.31
C LEU A 400 3.99 0.26 0.88
N GLU A 401 4.18 -0.38 2.04
CA GLU A 401 5.49 -0.51 2.70
C GLU A 401 6.51 -1.22 1.79
N ASN A 402 6.10 -2.28 1.08
CA ASN A 402 6.97 -2.98 0.14
C ASN A 402 7.38 -2.08 -1.03
N THR A 403 6.43 -1.35 -1.62
CA THR A 403 6.69 -0.45 -2.75
C THR A 403 7.62 0.69 -2.34
N HIS A 404 7.38 1.29 -1.17
CA HIS A 404 8.24 2.32 -0.59
C HIS A 404 9.65 1.80 -0.30
N GLN A 405 9.79 0.61 0.30
CA GLN A 405 11.08 -0.01 0.60
C GLN A 405 11.91 -0.27 -0.67
N LEU A 406 11.26 -0.61 -1.79
CA LEU A 406 11.93 -0.80 -3.08
C LEU A 406 12.45 0.52 -3.66
N VAL A 407 11.71 1.62 -3.54
CA VAL A 407 12.21 2.97 -3.90
C VAL A 407 13.40 3.35 -3.03
N HIS A 408 13.31 3.11 -1.73
CA HIS A 408 14.38 3.36 -0.78
C HIS A 408 15.68 2.61 -1.18
N LEU A 409 15.57 1.31 -1.50
CA LEU A 409 16.70 0.51 -1.98
C LEU A 409 17.25 0.98 -3.32
N LEU A 410 16.38 1.42 -4.23
CA LEU A 410 16.77 1.95 -5.53
C LEU A 410 17.61 3.24 -5.39
N ILE A 411 17.18 4.17 -4.53
CA ILE A 411 17.88 5.43 -4.29
C ILE A 411 19.28 5.20 -3.70
N HIS A 412 19.39 4.31 -2.70
CA HIS A 412 20.70 3.95 -2.15
C HIS A 412 21.57 3.21 -3.18
N GLY A 413 20.96 2.37 -4.02
CA GLY A 413 21.64 1.77 -5.15
C GLY A 413 22.26 2.83 -6.06
N ILE A 414 21.53 3.88 -6.41
CA ILE A 414 21.97 4.94 -7.32
C ILE A 414 23.01 5.87 -6.70
N THR A 415 22.86 6.23 -5.42
CA THR A 415 23.76 7.18 -4.72
C THR A 415 25.11 6.57 -4.31
N LYS A 416 25.34 5.27 -4.56
CA LYS A 416 26.57 4.52 -4.22
C LYS A 416 26.91 4.51 -2.72
N ASP A 417 25.97 4.82 -1.83
CA ASP A 417 26.07 4.61 -0.38
C ASP A 417 26.00 3.09 -0.06
N GLN A 418 27.03 2.34 -0.44
CA GLN A 418 27.13 0.89 -0.17
C GLN A 418 27.51 0.59 1.28
N THR A 419 27.94 1.58 2.06
CA THR A 419 28.36 1.40 3.46
C THR A 419 27.21 1.10 4.41
N THR A 420 25.96 1.30 4.00
CA THR A 420 24.76 1.14 4.85
C THR A 420 23.80 0.02 4.43
N ILE A 421 24.02 -0.63 3.27
CA ILE A 421 23.20 -1.76 2.80
C ILE A 421 24.01 -3.05 2.86
N SER A 422 23.82 -3.82 3.92
CA SER A 422 24.33 -5.19 3.99
C SER A 422 23.62 -6.04 2.92
N ARG A 423 24.41 -6.78 2.12
CA ARG A 423 23.95 -7.61 0.97
C ARG A 423 22.86 -8.65 1.31
N THR A 424 22.50 -8.81 2.57
CA THR A 424 21.58 -9.83 3.10
C THR A 424 20.33 -9.25 3.75
N ASN A 425 20.30 -7.97 4.16
CA ASN A 425 19.11 -7.36 4.77
C ASN A 425 18.63 -6.19 3.90
N ARG A 426 17.40 -6.30 3.37
CA ARG A 426 16.69 -5.26 2.61
C ARG A 426 16.33 -4.00 3.43
N ILE A 427 17.01 -3.77 4.55
CA ILE A 427 16.68 -2.74 5.53
C ILE A 427 17.91 -1.86 5.72
N CYS A 428 17.79 -0.57 5.38
CA CYS A 428 18.80 0.42 5.73
C CYS A 428 18.86 0.55 7.26
N GLU A 429 20.01 0.26 7.85
CA GLU A 429 20.21 0.31 9.32
C GLU A 429 20.31 1.76 9.85
N SER A 430 20.46 2.75 8.96
CA SER A 430 20.51 4.16 9.34
C SER A 430 19.12 4.66 9.77
N VAL A 431 18.98 4.93 11.07
CA VAL A 431 17.76 5.50 11.68
C VAL A 431 17.50 6.93 11.16
N THR A 432 18.53 7.63 10.67
CA THR A 432 18.44 9.01 10.16
C THR A 432 18.29 9.07 8.64
N CYS A 433 17.93 7.98 7.97
CA CYS A 433 17.74 7.98 6.52
C CYS A 433 16.47 8.78 6.13
N PRO A 434 16.58 9.83 5.30
CA PRO A 434 15.43 10.65 4.91
C PRO A 434 14.43 9.92 3.99
N TYR A 435 14.81 8.77 3.44
CA TYR A 435 14.00 7.96 2.52
C TYR A 435 13.22 6.84 3.23
N ARG A 436 13.19 6.82 4.57
CA ARG A 436 12.56 5.75 5.36
C ARG A 436 11.13 6.10 5.83
N GLU A 437 10.77 7.37 5.79
CA GLU A 437 9.49 7.86 6.31
C GLU A 437 8.34 7.59 5.34
N ILE A 438 7.23 7.04 5.84
CA ILE A 438 6.01 6.75 5.07
C ILE A 438 4.86 7.59 5.66
N PRO A 439 4.23 8.50 4.90
CA PRO A 439 4.52 8.85 3.51
C PRO A 439 5.84 9.63 3.34
N MET A 440 6.42 9.58 2.15
CA MET A 440 7.67 10.24 1.80
C MET A 440 7.51 11.77 1.90
N ASP A 441 8.45 12.45 2.55
CA ASP A 441 8.42 13.91 2.65
C ASP A 441 8.48 14.57 1.26
N HIS A 442 7.66 15.61 1.07
CA HIS A 442 7.67 16.46 -0.10
C HIS A 442 9.05 17.05 -0.39
N SER A 443 9.79 17.44 0.66
CA SER A 443 11.12 18.02 0.53
C SER A 443 12.11 17.09 -0.19
N VAL A 444 11.98 15.78 0.02
CA VAL A 444 12.85 14.76 -0.59
C VAL A 444 12.66 14.72 -2.09
N VAL A 445 11.40 14.71 -2.55
CA VAL A 445 11.07 14.71 -3.98
C VAL A 445 11.48 16.02 -4.64
N ASP A 446 11.28 17.15 -3.97
CA ASP A 446 11.66 18.47 -4.50
C ASP A 446 13.18 18.63 -4.60
N ASN A 447 13.94 18.08 -3.65
CA ASN A 447 15.41 18.02 -3.72
C ASN A 447 15.89 17.19 -4.92
N TRP A 448 15.29 16.03 -5.19
CA TRP A 448 15.60 15.23 -6.38
C TRP A 448 15.21 15.93 -7.68
N LYS A 449 14.07 16.64 -7.70
CA LYS A 449 13.69 17.50 -8.85
C LYS A 449 14.72 18.57 -9.11
N TYR A 450 15.19 19.25 -8.07
CA TYR A 450 16.23 20.26 -8.21
C TYR A 450 17.55 19.64 -8.71
N LEU A 451 17.96 18.49 -8.16
CA LEU A 451 19.18 17.79 -8.56
C LEU A 451 19.15 17.40 -10.06
N VAL A 452 18.04 16.83 -10.52
CA VAL A 452 17.88 16.37 -11.90
C VAL A 452 17.76 17.55 -12.88
N ASN A 453 17.05 18.62 -12.50
CA ASN A 453 16.77 19.75 -13.39
C ASN A 453 17.84 20.85 -13.37
N SER A 454 18.71 20.89 -12.36
CA SER A 454 19.79 21.89 -12.27
C SER A 454 20.95 21.64 -13.23
N SER A 455 21.13 20.40 -13.70
CA SER A 455 22.10 20.08 -14.74
C SER A 455 21.43 20.04 -16.12
N ASN A 456 21.94 20.82 -17.08
CA ASN A 456 21.59 20.69 -18.51
C ASN A 456 22.05 19.35 -19.13
N GLU A 457 22.50 18.39 -18.33
CA GLU A 457 23.03 17.10 -18.75
C GLU A 457 22.07 15.97 -18.38
N GLU A 458 21.84 15.04 -19.30
CA GLU A 458 20.98 13.88 -19.06
C GLU A 458 21.69 12.85 -18.18
N LYS A 459 21.34 12.79 -16.90
CA LYS A 459 21.75 11.74 -15.97
C LYS A 459 20.63 10.72 -15.82
N LEU A 460 20.71 9.60 -16.54
CA LEU A 460 19.65 8.60 -16.57
C LEU A 460 19.37 7.96 -15.21
N LEU A 461 20.41 7.72 -14.41
CA LEU A 461 20.27 7.12 -13.08
C LEU A 461 19.47 8.03 -12.14
N ASP A 462 19.77 9.33 -12.11
CA ASP A 462 19.05 10.29 -11.26
C ASP A 462 17.58 10.43 -11.70
N ARG A 463 17.31 10.30 -13.00
CA ARG A 463 15.94 10.31 -13.54
C ARG A 463 15.13 9.08 -13.17
N ILE A 464 15.77 7.91 -13.06
CA ILE A 464 15.12 6.68 -12.59
C ILE A 464 14.73 6.82 -11.12
N ALA A 465 15.62 7.37 -10.29
CA ALA A 465 15.30 7.67 -8.90
C ALA A 465 14.11 8.62 -8.80
N LEU A 466 14.12 9.71 -9.57
CA LEU A 466 13.04 10.69 -9.57
C LEU A 466 11.69 10.10 -10.05
N ASP A 467 11.70 9.31 -11.13
CA ASP A 467 10.48 8.64 -11.64
C ASP A 467 9.88 7.69 -10.58
N ALA A 468 10.72 6.87 -9.94
CA ALA A 468 10.27 5.97 -8.88
C ALA A 468 9.74 6.72 -7.65
N LEU A 469 10.38 7.83 -7.28
CA LEU A 469 9.95 8.72 -6.20
C LEU A 469 8.59 9.36 -6.48
N GLU A 470 8.41 9.95 -7.67
CA GLU A 470 7.15 10.60 -8.05
C GLU A 470 6.01 9.58 -8.08
N ARG A 471 6.24 8.42 -8.71
CA ARG A 471 5.22 7.36 -8.78
C ARG A 471 4.88 6.79 -7.41
N ASN A 472 5.85 6.56 -6.52
CA ASN A 472 5.57 6.08 -5.17
C ASN A 472 4.78 7.10 -4.36
N LYS A 473 5.04 8.39 -4.53
CA LYS A 473 4.26 9.45 -3.90
C LYS A 473 2.81 9.49 -4.38
N GLU A 474 2.58 9.27 -5.68
CA GLU A 474 1.23 9.14 -6.23
C GLU A 474 0.49 7.94 -5.61
N ILE A 475 1.18 6.80 -5.46
CA ILE A 475 0.67 5.60 -4.79
C ILE A 475 0.32 5.92 -3.32
N GLU A 476 1.23 6.53 -2.56
CA GLU A 476 0.98 6.93 -1.17
C GLU A 476 -0.23 7.87 -1.03
N THR A 477 -0.31 8.87 -1.90
CA THR A 477 -1.44 9.83 -1.92
C THR A 477 -2.75 9.11 -2.24
N SER A 478 -2.74 8.20 -3.23
CA SER A 478 -3.89 7.38 -3.61
C SER A 478 -4.34 6.46 -2.47
N TYR A 479 -3.39 5.81 -1.77
CA TYR A 479 -3.67 4.99 -0.59
C TYR A 479 -4.38 5.79 0.51
N ILE A 480 -3.83 6.96 0.86
CA ILE A 480 -4.39 7.84 1.90
C ILE A 480 -5.82 8.27 1.51
N ASN A 481 -6.03 8.62 0.23
CA ASN A 481 -7.36 8.99 -0.27
C ASN A 481 -8.34 7.82 -0.20
N ILE A 482 -7.93 6.61 -0.58
CA ILE A 482 -8.76 5.40 -0.49
C ILE A 482 -9.13 5.10 0.96
N HIS A 483 -8.15 5.16 1.87
CA HIS A 483 -8.37 4.92 3.29
C HIS A 483 -9.33 5.97 3.90
N SER A 484 -9.12 7.26 3.60
CA SER A 484 -10.01 8.35 4.01
C SER A 484 -11.43 8.18 3.46
N ASN A 485 -11.57 7.80 2.19
CA ASN A 485 -12.86 7.56 1.56
C ASN A 485 -13.58 6.36 2.21
N ALA A 486 -12.86 5.28 2.51
CA ALA A 486 -13.42 4.12 3.21
C ALA A 486 -13.91 4.48 4.62
N GLN A 487 -13.14 5.28 5.37
CA GLN A 487 -13.57 5.81 6.68
C GLN A 487 -14.82 6.70 6.58
N SER A 488 -14.88 7.58 5.57
CA SER A 488 -16.04 8.44 5.32
C SER A 488 -17.30 7.63 5.00
N ILE A 489 -17.18 6.60 4.14
CA ILE A 489 -18.28 5.68 3.83
C ILE A 489 -18.73 4.94 5.09
N LYS A 490 -17.80 4.41 5.89
CA LYS A 490 -18.11 3.73 7.15
C LYS A 490 -18.85 4.66 8.12
N SER A 491 -18.33 5.86 8.37
CA SER A 491 -18.98 6.83 9.25
C SER A 491 -20.39 7.18 8.80
N ARG A 492 -20.62 7.31 7.48
CA ARG A 492 -21.96 7.56 6.92
C ARG A 492 -22.90 6.37 7.13
N ILE A 493 -22.44 5.13 6.92
CA ILE A 493 -23.24 3.93 7.14
C ILE A 493 -23.60 3.78 8.63
N ASP A 494 -22.62 3.96 9.52
CA ASP A 494 -22.81 3.88 10.97
C ASP A 494 -23.79 4.95 11.48
N ASP A 495 -23.69 6.18 10.99
CA ASP A 495 -24.62 7.27 11.34
C ASP A 495 -26.05 6.95 10.85
N GLN A 496 -26.23 6.45 9.62
CA GLN A 496 -27.54 6.04 9.11
C GLN A 496 -28.12 4.86 9.91
N LEU A 497 -27.30 3.86 10.23
CA LEU A 497 -27.68 2.74 11.07
C LEU A 497 -28.14 3.23 12.44
N ASN A 498 -27.37 4.09 13.11
CA ASN A 498 -27.69 4.61 14.43
C ASN A 498 -28.97 5.46 14.45
N ARG A 499 -29.17 6.30 13.43
CA ARG A 499 -30.43 7.05 13.26
C ARG A 499 -31.62 6.09 13.15
N PHE A 500 -31.51 5.07 12.29
CA PHE A 500 -32.58 4.09 12.08
C PHE A 500 -32.89 3.29 13.36
N LYS A 501 -31.86 2.91 14.13
CA LYS A 501 -32.01 2.26 15.44
C LYS A 501 -32.77 3.15 16.44
N ALA A 502 -32.37 4.42 16.56
CA ALA A 502 -33.04 5.38 17.45
C ALA A 502 -34.52 5.58 17.09
N TYR A 503 -34.86 5.55 15.80
CA TYR A 503 -36.25 5.61 15.34
C TYR A 503 -37.06 4.37 15.77
N ILE A 504 -36.51 3.16 15.61
CA ILE A 504 -37.16 1.92 16.06
C ILE A 504 -37.36 1.91 17.58
N ASP A 505 -36.36 2.32 18.34
CA ASP A 505 -36.43 2.34 19.81
C ASP A 505 -37.51 3.33 20.28
N SER A 506 -37.59 4.51 19.65
CA SER A 506 -38.64 5.49 19.90
C SER A 506 -40.03 4.95 19.54
N LEU A 507 -40.19 4.29 18.39
CA LEU A 507 -41.45 3.66 17.99
C LEU A 507 -41.94 2.62 19.02
N ASN A 508 -41.04 1.76 19.49
CA ASN A 508 -41.38 0.75 20.50
C ASN A 508 -41.72 1.38 21.85
N SER A 509 -40.99 2.41 22.26
CA SER A 509 -41.26 3.15 23.50
C SER A 509 -42.65 3.78 23.46
N VAL A 510 -43.02 4.42 22.35
CA VAL A 510 -44.33 5.06 22.19
C VAL A 510 -45.45 4.03 22.10
N ALA A 511 -45.25 2.92 21.37
CA ALA A 511 -46.20 1.81 21.35
C ALA A 511 -46.48 1.25 22.76
N THR A 512 -45.42 1.08 23.55
CA THR A 512 -45.51 0.58 24.94
C THR A 512 -46.25 1.56 25.83
N PHE A 513 -45.96 2.86 25.72
CA PHE A 513 -46.66 3.91 26.45
C PHE A 513 -48.16 3.91 26.14
N ILE A 514 -48.54 3.83 24.86
CA ILE A 514 -49.94 3.80 24.43
C ILE A 514 -50.66 2.56 24.97
N LEU A 515 -50.03 1.39 24.92
CA LEU A 515 -50.67 0.12 25.27
C LEU A 515 -50.75 -0.15 26.78
N ASN A 516 -49.84 0.43 27.55
CA ASN A 516 -49.75 0.18 28.99
C ASN A 516 -50.12 1.44 29.79
N ASP A 517 -49.33 2.50 29.68
CA ASP A 517 -49.45 3.67 30.55
C ASP A 517 -50.74 4.44 30.28
N LEU A 518 -51.03 4.75 29.02
CA LEU A 518 -52.24 5.46 28.62
C LEU A 518 -53.51 4.65 28.93
N GLN A 519 -53.51 3.33 28.64
CA GLN A 519 -54.63 2.45 28.98
C GLN A 519 -54.84 2.32 30.50
N SER A 520 -53.76 2.25 31.28
CA SER A 520 -53.84 2.23 32.75
C SER A 520 -54.39 3.55 33.31
N TRP A 521 -54.07 4.67 32.67
CA TRP A 521 -54.58 5.98 33.04
C TRP A 521 -56.09 6.08 32.77
N TRP A 522 -56.54 5.67 31.59
CA TRP A 522 -57.98 5.58 31.29
C TRP A 522 -58.75 4.70 32.29
N LYS A 523 -58.18 3.55 32.68
CA LYS A 523 -58.78 2.67 33.70
C LYS A 523 -58.81 3.29 35.10
N ARG A 524 -57.79 4.07 35.49
CA ARG A 524 -57.79 4.76 36.79
C ARG A 524 -58.88 5.83 36.88
N LEU A 525 -59.10 6.59 35.81
CA LEU A 525 -60.19 7.57 35.75
C LEU A 525 -61.58 6.93 35.90
N SER A 526 -61.79 5.74 35.33
CA SER A 526 -63.07 5.04 35.49
C SER A 526 -63.32 4.56 36.92
N ILE A 527 -62.27 4.20 37.67
CA ILE A 527 -62.35 3.75 39.06
C ILE A 527 -62.55 4.92 40.03
N ILE A 528 -61.85 6.05 39.83
CA ILE A 528 -62.01 7.27 40.64
C ILE A 528 -63.47 7.77 40.57
N SER A 529 -64.13 7.56 39.43
CA SER A 529 -65.56 7.88 39.24
C SER A 529 -66.54 6.99 40.04
N GLN A 530 -66.08 5.91 40.70
CA GLN A 530 -66.94 4.92 41.36
C GLN A 530 -66.77 4.84 42.89
N SER A 531 -65.69 5.35 43.48
CA SER A 531 -65.44 5.21 44.93
C SER A 531 -65.45 6.55 45.68
N SER A 532 -66.32 6.70 46.70
CA SER A 532 -66.39 7.91 47.54
C SER A 532 -65.19 8.09 48.48
N ALA A 533 -64.34 7.07 48.67
CA ALA A 533 -63.22 7.10 49.61
C ALA A 533 -61.93 7.76 49.07
N ALA A 534 -61.80 7.97 47.74
CA ALA A 534 -60.54 8.46 47.16
C ALA A 534 -60.34 9.98 47.33
N VAL A 535 -61.41 10.75 47.47
CA VAL A 535 -61.36 12.22 47.51
C VAL A 535 -60.70 12.76 48.78
N ALA A 536 -60.78 12.02 49.90
CA ALA A 536 -60.17 12.43 51.17
C ALA A 536 -58.63 12.35 51.18
N THR A 537 -58.02 11.60 50.24
CA THR A 537 -56.57 11.33 50.25
C THR A 537 -55.78 12.27 49.32
N ILE A 538 -56.45 13.09 48.50
CA ILE A 538 -55.79 13.92 47.47
C ILE A 538 -55.29 15.27 48.01
N LYS A 539 -55.70 15.69 49.22
CA LYS A 539 -55.18 16.91 49.89
C LYS A 539 -53.68 16.87 50.23
N GLY A 540 -52.96 15.79 49.92
CA GLY A 540 -51.54 15.60 50.27
C GLY A 540 -50.57 15.36 49.12
N ILE A 541 -50.95 15.51 47.84
CA ILE A 541 -50.01 15.31 46.71
C ILE A 541 -49.74 16.64 46.02
N THR A 542 -49.04 17.52 46.72
CA THR A 542 -48.19 18.52 46.06
C THR A 542 -47.09 17.79 45.30
N THR A 543 -46.85 18.28 44.08
CA THR A 543 -45.74 17.99 43.17
C THR A 543 -44.46 17.47 43.84
N THR A 544 -43.83 16.50 43.18
CA THR A 544 -42.58 15.78 43.53
C THR A 544 -42.68 14.72 44.62
N ASN A 545 -43.10 13.50 44.26
CA ASN A 545 -42.41 12.27 44.67
C ASN A 545 -42.85 11.06 43.84
N GLN A 546 -41.88 10.19 43.59
CA GLN A 546 -41.94 9.00 42.75
C GLN A 546 -43.02 8.01 43.20
N LEU A 547 -43.63 7.37 42.21
CA LEU A 547 -44.44 6.16 42.32
C LEU A 547 -43.70 5.09 43.15
N ASN A 548 -44.18 4.83 44.36
CA ASN A 548 -43.95 3.56 45.05
C ASN A 548 -45.30 3.01 45.50
N ALA A 549 -46.08 2.53 44.54
CA ALA A 549 -47.11 1.54 44.80
C ALA A 549 -46.46 0.16 44.61
N LYS A 550 -46.41 -0.59 45.71
CA LYS A 550 -45.97 -1.99 45.78
C LYS A 550 -46.79 -2.83 44.78
N PRO A 551 -46.16 -3.62 43.89
CA PRO A 551 -46.89 -4.50 42.98
C PRO A 551 -47.30 -5.76 43.75
N ASP A 552 -48.60 -6.04 43.81
CA ASP A 552 -49.07 -7.39 44.15
C ASP A 552 -49.02 -8.30 42.91
N PRO A 553 -48.77 -9.61 43.10
CA PRO A 553 -47.98 -10.39 42.17
C PRO A 553 -48.87 -11.27 41.30
N ILE A 554 -49.17 -10.86 40.07
CA ILE A 554 -49.56 -11.80 39.02
C ILE A 554 -48.89 -11.39 37.70
N SER A 555 -47.96 -12.24 37.26
CA SER A 555 -47.33 -12.26 35.94
C SER A 555 -46.35 -11.11 35.61
N SER A 556 -45.37 -10.90 36.49
CA SER A 556 -44.07 -10.39 36.10
C SER A 556 -43.29 -11.47 35.34
N ASN A 557 -43.63 -11.67 34.06
CA ASN A 557 -42.59 -12.04 33.08
C ASN A 557 -41.96 -10.73 32.61
N SER A 558 -41.17 -10.15 33.51
CA SER A 558 -40.10 -9.24 33.12
C SER A 558 -39.15 -10.05 32.25
N TYR A 559 -39.33 -9.98 30.93
CA TYR A 559 -38.23 -10.26 30.02
C TYR A 559 -37.17 -9.18 30.29
N ASN A 560 -36.31 -9.43 31.27
CA ASN A 560 -34.99 -8.84 31.32
C ASN A 560 -34.27 -9.32 30.06
N VAL A 561 -34.38 -8.57 28.97
CA VAL A 561 -33.51 -8.72 27.79
C VAL A 561 -32.31 -7.80 27.98
N THR A 562 -31.65 -7.92 29.13
CA THR A 562 -30.27 -7.46 29.29
C THR A 562 -29.39 -8.60 28.77
N GLY A 563 -29.14 -8.58 27.46
CA GLY A 563 -28.23 -9.52 26.81
C GLY A 563 -28.88 -10.36 25.72
N PHE A 564 -29.38 -9.74 24.66
CA PHE A 564 -29.42 -10.39 23.35
C PHE A 564 -29.24 -9.34 22.25
N THR A 565 -28.25 -9.58 21.40
CA THR A 565 -27.89 -8.85 20.18
C THR A 565 -28.91 -9.05 19.05
N THR A 566 -30.19 -9.17 19.37
CA THR A 566 -31.26 -9.37 18.40
C THR A 566 -32.36 -8.34 18.65
N TYR A 567 -32.40 -7.37 17.73
CA TYR A 567 -33.47 -6.39 17.52
C TYR A 567 -34.87 -7.03 17.68
N PRO A 568 -35.90 -6.25 18.08
CA PRO A 568 -37.14 -6.77 18.61
C PRO A 568 -37.70 -7.82 17.66
N ASN A 569 -37.78 -9.05 18.18
CA ASN A 569 -38.24 -10.23 17.47
C ASN A 569 -39.49 -9.87 16.63
N LYS A 570 -39.55 -10.27 15.35
CA LYS A 570 -40.72 -9.99 14.47
C LYS A 570 -42.05 -10.28 15.15
N SER A 571 -42.07 -11.30 16.01
CA SER A 571 -43.21 -11.66 16.86
C SER A 571 -43.62 -10.56 17.86
N PHE A 572 -42.68 -9.84 18.46
CA PHE A 572 -42.93 -8.72 19.37
C PHE A 572 -43.51 -7.52 18.63
N ILE A 573 -42.96 -7.13 17.48
CA ILE A 573 -43.52 -6.03 16.68
C ILE A 573 -44.95 -6.37 16.22
N ASN A 574 -45.17 -7.60 15.73
CA ASN A 574 -46.51 -8.05 15.35
C ASN A 574 -47.49 -8.06 16.53
N TYR A 575 -47.05 -8.54 17.70
CA TYR A 575 -47.84 -8.52 18.93
C TYR A 575 -48.26 -7.09 19.33
N GLN A 576 -47.34 -6.12 19.22
CA GLN A 576 -47.65 -4.71 19.49
C GLN A 576 -48.67 -4.17 18.48
N ILE A 577 -48.50 -4.46 17.18
CA ILE A 577 -49.45 -4.05 16.13
C ILE A 577 -50.85 -4.62 16.39
N ASP A 578 -50.96 -5.91 16.72
CA ASP A 578 -52.26 -6.55 16.94
C ASP A 578 -52.96 -6.01 18.19
N ARG A 579 -52.23 -5.71 19.26
CA ARG A 579 -52.81 -5.03 20.44
C ARG A 579 -53.23 -3.60 20.14
N LEU A 580 -52.46 -2.86 19.34
CA LEU A 580 -52.81 -1.50 18.92
C LEU A 580 -54.11 -1.48 18.09
N LYS A 581 -54.34 -2.49 17.23
CA LYS A 581 -55.59 -2.65 16.47
C LYS A 581 -56.81 -2.95 17.34
N GLN A 582 -56.61 -3.59 18.50
CA GLN A 582 -57.69 -3.98 19.43
C GLN A 582 -58.18 -2.82 20.32
N LEU A 583 -57.55 -1.64 20.26
CA LEU A 583 -57.99 -0.48 21.04
C LEU A 583 -59.32 0.06 20.50
N THR A 584 -60.37 -0.06 21.32
CA THR A 584 -61.75 0.35 20.98
C THR A 584 -61.98 1.85 21.15
N ASN A 585 -63.05 2.37 20.52
CA ASN A 585 -63.45 3.78 20.56
C ASN A 585 -64.30 4.19 21.78
N GLU A 586 -64.71 3.25 22.63
CA GLU A 586 -65.66 3.54 23.71
C GLU A 586 -64.98 4.21 24.92
N LYS A 587 -65.69 5.18 25.49
CA LYS A 587 -65.16 6.14 26.49
C LYS A 587 -65.89 6.02 27.82
N PRO A 588 -65.18 6.16 28.95
CA PRO A 588 -65.83 6.56 30.19
C PRO A 588 -66.29 8.04 30.06
N PRO A 589 -67.56 8.37 30.37
CA PRO A 589 -68.01 9.76 30.36
C PRO A 589 -67.30 10.56 31.47
N ALA A 590 -67.05 11.85 31.22
CA ALA A 590 -66.46 12.73 32.22
C ALA A 590 -67.36 12.83 33.47
N LYS A 591 -66.77 12.57 34.63
CA LYS A 591 -67.45 12.55 35.93
C LYS A 591 -66.54 13.19 36.96
N ALA A 592 -67.12 13.94 37.87
CA ALA A 592 -66.38 14.58 38.94
C ALA A 592 -67.27 14.85 40.13
N VAL A 593 -66.64 14.82 41.31
CA VAL A 593 -67.32 14.90 42.60
C VAL A 593 -67.29 16.29 43.22
N SER A 594 -66.46 17.18 42.67
CA SER A 594 -66.31 18.57 43.11
C SER A 594 -65.67 19.43 42.02
N LEU A 595 -65.73 20.75 42.17
CA LEU A 595 -65.04 21.69 41.28
C LEU A 595 -63.51 21.51 41.26
N GLU A 596 -62.90 21.18 42.41
CA GLU A 596 -61.46 20.91 42.53
C GLU A 596 -61.06 19.62 41.79
N ASP A 597 -61.89 18.58 41.90
CA ASP A 597 -61.72 17.31 41.18
C ASP A 597 -61.82 17.50 39.66
N VAL A 598 -62.79 18.27 39.16
CA VAL A 598 -62.83 18.63 37.73
C VAL A 598 -61.56 19.36 37.29
N GLY A 599 -61.08 20.31 38.10
CA GLY A 599 -59.84 21.04 37.83
C GLY A 599 -58.62 20.13 37.76
N HIS A 600 -58.52 19.16 38.68
CA HIS A 600 -57.45 18.18 38.74
C HIS A 600 -57.48 17.23 37.54
N GLN A 601 -58.64 16.63 37.23
CA GLN A 601 -58.81 15.74 36.08
C GLN A 601 -58.49 16.47 34.76
N LEU A 602 -58.96 17.71 34.60
CA LEU A 602 -58.67 18.54 33.42
C LEU A 602 -57.16 18.77 33.25
N ALA A 603 -56.45 19.10 34.33
CA ALA A 603 -55.00 19.28 34.30
C ALA A 603 -54.26 17.99 33.91
N MET A 604 -54.68 16.84 34.45
CA MET A 604 -54.11 15.53 34.11
C MET A 604 -54.38 15.14 32.65
N THR A 605 -55.60 15.36 32.15
CA THR A 605 -55.95 15.09 30.74
C THR A 605 -55.12 15.95 29.78
N LEU A 606 -54.98 17.25 30.06
CA LEU A 606 -54.16 18.15 29.25
C LEU A 606 -52.67 17.77 29.27
N ALA A 607 -52.15 17.35 30.42
CA ALA A 607 -50.77 16.85 30.53
C ALA A 607 -50.55 15.59 29.68
N MET A 608 -51.49 14.63 29.73
CA MET A 608 -51.45 13.41 28.92
C MET A 608 -51.52 13.73 27.42
N GLN A 609 -52.38 14.68 27.04
CA GLN A 609 -52.50 15.14 25.66
C GLN A 609 -51.19 15.77 25.16
N SER A 610 -50.58 16.65 25.97
CA SER A 610 -49.30 17.30 25.66
C SER A 610 -48.17 16.27 25.50
N GLN A 611 -48.14 15.24 26.34
CA GLN A 611 -47.15 14.16 26.25
C GLN A 611 -47.30 13.38 24.94
N LEU A 612 -48.53 13.02 24.55
CA LEU A 612 -48.81 12.28 23.33
C LEU A 612 -48.46 13.09 22.06
N ILE A 613 -48.78 14.39 22.04
CA ILE A 613 -48.41 15.30 20.93
C ILE A 613 -46.88 15.45 20.83
N THR A 614 -46.18 15.53 21.96
CA THR A 614 -44.72 15.62 21.99
C THR A 614 -44.08 14.36 21.41
N MET A 615 -44.54 13.17 21.84
CA MET A 615 -44.10 11.89 21.29
C MET A 615 -44.36 11.79 19.78
N LYS A 616 -45.52 12.26 19.29
CA LYS A 616 -45.83 12.33 17.84
C LYS A 616 -44.82 13.16 17.07
N ARG A 617 -44.47 14.34 17.60
CA ARG A 617 -43.52 15.26 16.97
C ARG A 617 -42.11 14.69 16.95
N GLU A 618 -41.68 14.06 18.04
CA GLU A 618 -40.38 13.38 18.13
C GLU A 618 -40.28 12.24 17.13
N LEU A 619 -41.30 11.38 17.06
CA LEU A 619 -41.39 10.29 16.08
C LEU A 619 -41.35 10.80 14.64
N SER A 620 -42.07 11.89 14.34
CA SER A 620 -42.06 12.50 13.00
C SER A 620 -40.69 13.06 12.64
N THR A 621 -40.01 13.68 13.61
CA THR A 621 -38.66 14.24 13.43
C THR A 621 -37.62 13.14 13.22
N LEU A 622 -37.68 12.07 14.01
CA LEU A 622 -36.81 10.91 13.85
C LEU A 622 -37.08 10.17 12.54
N GLY A 623 -38.36 10.00 12.17
CA GLY A 623 -38.77 9.41 10.91
C GLY A 623 -38.24 10.19 9.71
N TYR A 624 -38.34 11.53 9.73
CA TYR A 624 -37.76 12.39 8.70
C TYR A 624 -36.23 12.25 8.61
N LYS A 625 -35.52 12.29 9.75
CA LYS A 625 -34.05 12.13 9.82
C LYS A 625 -33.55 10.78 9.29
N CYS A 626 -34.40 9.74 9.33
CA CYS A 626 -34.10 8.40 8.83
C CYS A 626 -34.64 8.13 7.41
N GLY A 627 -35.19 9.14 6.72
CA GLY A 627 -35.72 8.98 5.37
C GLY A 627 -37.03 8.20 5.29
N MET A 628 -37.79 8.09 6.39
CA MET A 628 -39.13 7.47 6.45
C MET A 628 -40.26 8.49 6.14
N SER A 629 -39.95 9.59 5.45
CA SER A 629 -40.81 10.78 5.38
C SER A 629 -42.03 10.70 4.44
N SER A 630 -42.34 9.55 3.83
CA SER A 630 -43.66 9.33 3.24
C SER A 630 -44.15 7.91 3.51
N VAL A 631 -45.10 7.79 4.44
CA VAL A 631 -45.87 6.56 4.66
C VAL A 631 -47.04 6.56 3.67
N GLU A 632 -46.75 6.57 2.38
CA GLU A 632 -47.68 6.03 1.38
C GLU A 632 -47.31 4.57 1.20
N ILE A 633 -47.96 3.72 1.99
CA ILE A 633 -48.00 2.29 1.72
C ILE A 633 -49.17 2.09 0.78
N ASP A 634 -48.91 1.95 -0.52
CA ASP A 634 -49.88 1.45 -1.48
C ASP A 634 -50.29 0.04 -1.04
N TYR A 635 -51.46 -0.03 -0.40
CA TYR A 635 -52.07 -1.28 0.01
C TYR A 635 -52.74 -1.87 -1.23
N ILE A 636 -51.99 -2.58 -2.07
CA ILE A 636 -52.63 -3.53 -2.98
C ILE A 636 -53.07 -4.70 -2.10
N SER A 637 -54.35 -4.72 -1.77
CA SER A 637 -55.04 -5.86 -1.16
C SER A 637 -54.83 -7.10 -2.02
N GLN A 638 -53.84 -7.93 -1.71
CA GLN A 638 -53.80 -9.32 -2.16
C GLN A 638 -54.46 -10.19 -1.09
N GLU A 639 -55.78 -10.10 -1.01
CA GLU A 639 -56.58 -11.25 -0.63
C GLU A 639 -56.69 -12.14 -1.86
N GLY A 640 -55.84 -13.17 -1.92
CA GLY A 640 -55.89 -14.20 -2.95
C GLY A 640 -54.72 -14.15 -3.92
N ASP A 641 -53.57 -14.71 -3.53
CA ASP A 641 -52.83 -15.53 -4.49
C ASP A 641 -51.96 -16.57 -3.78
N MET A 642 -52.25 -17.83 -4.08
CA MET A 642 -51.53 -19.01 -3.61
C MET A 642 -50.34 -19.24 -4.56
N SER A 643 -49.26 -18.48 -4.41
CA SER A 643 -47.94 -18.94 -4.86
C SER A 643 -46.82 -18.16 -4.17
N SER A 644 -46.02 -18.83 -3.35
CA SER A 644 -44.91 -18.21 -2.62
C SER A 644 -43.61 -18.98 -2.84
N ASP A 645 -42.95 -18.71 -3.96
CA ASP A 645 -41.51 -18.89 -4.12
C ASP A 645 -40.87 -17.53 -4.41
N ASN A 646 -40.71 -16.73 -3.35
CA ASN A 646 -39.72 -15.66 -3.23
C ASN A 646 -39.74 -15.10 -1.80
N LYS A 647 -39.07 -15.81 -0.89
CA LYS A 647 -38.75 -15.34 0.47
C LYS A 647 -37.33 -14.79 0.48
N GLY A 648 -37.16 -13.56 0.98
CA GLY A 648 -35.84 -12.97 1.21
C GLY A 648 -35.89 -11.71 2.04
N ASN A 649 -36.11 -10.54 1.42
CA ASN A 649 -35.61 -9.29 2.01
C ASN A 649 -36.67 -8.23 2.38
N SER A 650 -37.98 -8.48 2.20
CA SER A 650 -39.01 -7.42 2.38
C SER A 650 -39.71 -7.37 3.76
N SER A 651 -39.47 -8.35 4.65
CA SER A 651 -40.34 -8.49 5.83
C SER A 651 -40.11 -7.45 6.94
N ASP A 652 -38.86 -7.07 7.23
CA ASP A 652 -38.54 -6.19 8.38
C ASP A 652 -38.86 -4.71 8.13
N GLN A 653 -38.55 -4.20 6.94
CA GLN A 653 -38.92 -2.84 6.52
C GLN A 653 -40.44 -2.65 6.46
N THR A 654 -41.16 -3.66 5.99
CA THR A 654 -42.63 -3.64 5.94
C THR A 654 -43.21 -3.66 7.35
N LEU A 655 -42.63 -4.42 8.28
CA LEU A 655 -43.05 -4.47 9.69
C LEU A 655 -42.83 -3.16 10.44
N VAL A 656 -41.66 -2.51 10.29
CA VAL A 656 -41.39 -1.22 10.93
C VAL A 656 -42.27 -0.11 10.36
N LYS A 657 -42.47 -0.09 9.02
CA LYS A 657 -43.42 0.85 8.38
C LYS A 657 -44.86 0.61 8.83
N LEU A 658 -45.28 -0.65 8.98
CA LEU A 658 -46.59 -1.02 9.51
C LEU A 658 -46.75 -0.59 10.96
N LEU A 659 -45.75 -0.84 11.83
CA LEU A 659 -45.76 -0.38 13.22
C LEU A 659 -45.86 1.14 13.29
N ALA A 660 -45.04 1.87 12.52
CA ALA A 660 -45.08 3.32 12.45
C ALA A 660 -46.46 3.84 12.07
N LYS A 661 -47.09 3.26 11.04
CA LYS A 661 -48.47 3.61 10.62
C LYS A 661 -49.49 3.36 11.75
N HIS A 662 -49.43 2.20 12.40
CA HIS A 662 -50.39 1.87 13.46
C HIS A 662 -50.18 2.73 14.72
N VAL A 663 -48.93 2.95 15.14
CA VAL A 663 -48.61 3.86 16.24
C VAL A 663 -49.10 5.27 15.92
N GLN A 664 -48.84 5.79 14.72
CA GLN A 664 -49.28 7.12 14.31
C GLN A 664 -50.82 7.25 14.28
N ASN A 665 -51.51 6.24 13.75
CA ASN A 665 -52.98 6.20 13.74
C ASN A 665 -53.56 6.15 15.14
N VAL A 666 -53.00 5.33 16.04
CA VAL A 666 -53.49 5.21 17.41
C VAL A 666 -53.21 6.47 18.22
N ILE A 667 -52.05 7.12 18.03
CA ILE A 667 -51.78 8.45 18.60
C ILE A 667 -52.89 9.43 18.21
N ASP A 668 -53.28 9.46 16.95
CA ASP A 668 -54.30 10.39 16.46
C ASP A 668 -55.69 10.07 17.00
N ILE A 669 -56.03 8.78 17.12
CA ILE A 669 -57.27 8.31 17.73
C ILE A 669 -57.31 8.68 19.23
N GLU A 670 -56.26 8.37 19.98
CA GLU A 670 -56.16 8.66 21.41
C GLU A 670 -56.12 10.16 21.71
N ASN A 671 -55.44 10.96 20.88
CA ASN A 671 -55.45 12.41 21.01
C ASN A 671 -56.86 12.97 20.82
N LYS A 672 -57.61 12.51 19.81
CA LYS A 672 -59.03 12.88 19.62
C LYS A 672 -59.90 12.46 20.81
N LYS A 673 -59.59 11.32 21.46
CA LYS A 673 -60.31 10.90 22.69
C LYS A 673 -60.03 11.86 23.85
N LEU A 674 -58.77 12.21 24.07
CA LEU A 674 -58.36 13.18 25.09
C LEU A 674 -58.97 14.57 24.86
N GLU A 675 -59.02 15.05 23.61
CA GLU A 675 -59.67 16.32 23.24
C GLU A 675 -61.16 16.31 23.60
N CYS A 676 -61.87 15.24 23.24
CA CYS A 676 -63.28 15.10 23.56
C CYS A 676 -63.53 15.02 25.08
N HIS A 677 -62.69 14.29 25.81
CA HIS A 677 -62.80 14.21 27.28
C HIS A 677 -62.50 15.56 27.95
N THR A 678 -61.51 16.29 27.43
CA THR A 678 -61.19 17.66 27.87
C THR A 678 -62.40 18.58 27.70
N GLU A 679 -63.10 18.50 26.58
CA GLU A 679 -64.29 19.33 26.34
C GLU A 679 -65.43 18.97 27.29
N GLN A 680 -65.69 17.68 27.52
CA GLN A 680 -66.66 17.24 28.51
C GLN A 680 -66.32 17.74 29.93
N LEU A 681 -65.04 17.72 30.31
CA LEU A 681 -64.58 18.26 31.59
C LEU A 681 -64.74 19.79 31.68
N ARG A 682 -64.56 20.54 30.59
CA ARG A 682 -64.82 22.00 30.55
C ARG A 682 -66.30 22.31 30.72
N GLU A 683 -67.17 21.56 30.06
CA GLU A 683 -68.62 21.70 30.23
C GLU A 683 -69.03 21.39 31.68
N LEU A 684 -68.52 20.28 32.23
CA LEU A 684 -68.76 19.89 33.62
C LEU A 684 -68.23 20.94 34.61
N ARG A 685 -67.05 21.52 34.34
CA ARG A 685 -66.48 22.61 35.14
C ARG A 685 -67.40 23.82 35.17
N THR A 686 -67.94 24.21 34.03
CA THR A 686 -68.87 25.34 33.92
C THR A 686 -70.12 25.11 34.78
N LYS A 687 -70.66 23.88 34.77
CA LYS A 687 -71.81 23.50 35.61
C LYS A 687 -71.46 23.55 37.11
N TRP A 688 -70.29 23.06 37.51
CA TRP A 688 -69.81 23.16 38.89
C TRP A 688 -69.54 24.61 39.34
N GLU A 689 -68.96 25.44 38.49
CA GLU A 689 -68.73 26.87 38.77
C GLU A 689 -70.05 27.62 38.94
N HIS A 690 -71.05 27.32 38.11
CA HIS A 690 -72.40 27.87 38.25
C HIS A 690 -73.03 27.47 39.60
N TYR A 691 -72.98 26.18 39.94
CA TYR A 691 -73.48 25.68 41.23
C TYR A 691 -72.79 26.37 42.42
N VAL A 692 -71.46 26.40 42.46
CA VAL A 692 -70.70 27.02 43.55
C VAL A 692 -71.02 28.51 43.67
N LYS A 693 -71.12 29.22 42.54
CA LYS A 693 -71.48 30.64 42.52
C LYS A 693 -72.88 30.89 43.09
N GLU A 694 -73.89 30.14 42.65
CA GLU A 694 -75.26 30.27 43.16
C GLU A 694 -75.34 29.90 44.65
N ARG A 695 -74.64 28.84 45.08
CA ARG A 695 -74.58 28.41 46.48
C ARG A 695 -73.96 29.50 47.36
N ASP A 696 -72.85 30.09 46.94
CA ASP A 696 -72.15 31.12 47.70
C ASP A 696 -72.92 32.45 47.72
N MET A 697 -73.60 32.82 46.61
CA MET A 697 -74.50 33.97 46.57
C MET A 697 -75.69 33.78 47.52
N PHE A 698 -76.30 32.59 47.53
CA PHE A 698 -77.37 32.26 48.47
C PHE A 698 -76.86 32.30 49.92
N GLY A 699 -75.65 31.78 50.18
CA GLY A 699 -75.04 31.85 51.51
C GLY A 699 -74.79 33.28 52.00
N ARG A 700 -74.29 34.17 51.14
CA ARG A 700 -74.14 35.61 51.48
C ARG A 700 -75.49 36.25 51.77
N TRP A 701 -76.47 36.04 50.88
CA TRP A 701 -77.82 36.55 51.09
C TRP A 701 -78.42 36.04 52.41
N LEU A 702 -78.26 34.76 52.73
CA LEU A 702 -78.76 34.17 53.98
C LEU A 702 -78.09 34.79 55.20
N SER A 703 -76.77 34.98 55.17
CA SER A 703 -76.01 35.63 56.25
C SER A 703 -76.42 37.09 56.47
N GLU A 704 -76.66 37.84 55.39
CA GLU A 704 -77.19 39.21 55.46
C GLU A 704 -78.58 39.23 56.11
N ARG A 705 -79.44 38.26 55.75
CA ARG A 705 -80.79 38.14 56.32
C ARG A 705 -80.77 37.72 57.78
N GLN A 706 -79.86 36.82 58.19
CA GLN A 706 -79.66 36.49 59.61
C GLN A 706 -79.26 37.74 60.41
N THR A 707 -78.35 38.57 59.86
CA THR A 707 -77.93 39.83 60.48
C THR A 707 -79.08 40.84 60.55
N ALA A 708 -79.86 40.99 59.48
CA ALA A 708 -81.05 41.84 59.46
C ALA A 708 -82.12 41.40 60.49
N CYS A 709 -82.33 40.09 60.65
CA CYS A 709 -83.22 39.54 61.68
C CYS A 709 -82.75 39.91 63.10
N HIS A 710 -81.43 39.97 63.32
CA HIS A 710 -80.87 40.44 64.57
C HIS A 710 -81.11 41.95 64.78
N HIS A 711 -80.94 42.78 63.76
CA HIS A 711 -81.25 44.21 63.86
C HIS A 711 -82.75 44.50 64.07
N LEU A 712 -83.65 43.62 63.59
CA LEU A 712 -85.07 43.68 63.97
C LEU A 712 -85.29 43.44 65.48
N LEU A 713 -84.39 42.74 66.19
CA LEU A 713 -84.40 42.69 67.67
C LEU A 713 -83.99 44.03 68.30
N GLU A 714 -83.00 44.71 67.72
CA GLU A 714 -82.54 46.01 68.21
C GLU A 714 -83.59 47.11 67.99
N LEU A 715 -84.29 47.13 66.86
CA LEU A 715 -85.36 48.09 66.56
C LEU A 715 -86.52 48.00 67.55
N ARG A 716 -86.88 46.79 67.98
CA ARG A 716 -87.88 46.54 69.05
C ARG A 716 -87.54 47.26 70.36
N SER A 717 -86.26 47.40 70.68
CA SER A 717 -85.81 48.06 71.93
C SER A 717 -85.89 49.58 71.91
N ARG A 718 -86.11 50.21 70.73
CA ARG A 718 -86.04 51.66 70.53
C ARG A 718 -87.34 52.32 70.02
N SER A 719 -88.35 51.54 69.63
CA SER A 719 -89.62 52.07 69.08
C SER A 719 -90.65 52.42 70.16
N THR A 720 -91.48 53.43 69.89
CA THR A 720 -92.63 53.85 70.71
C THR A 720 -93.88 53.00 70.48
N GLN A 721 -93.95 52.23 69.38
CA GLN A 721 -94.98 51.20 69.12
C GLN A 721 -94.30 49.92 68.60
N PRO A 722 -93.53 49.24 69.47
CA PRO A 722 -92.61 48.20 69.03
C PRO A 722 -93.32 46.98 68.42
N GLU A 723 -94.55 46.66 68.83
CA GLU A 723 -95.24 45.43 68.43
C GLU A 723 -95.85 45.51 67.01
N ASP A 724 -96.41 46.65 66.61
CA ASP A 724 -97.07 46.81 65.30
C ASP A 724 -96.09 47.06 64.15
N GLU A 725 -94.98 47.74 64.45
CA GLU A 725 -93.88 47.92 63.50
C GLU A 725 -93.06 46.63 63.36
N GLU A 726 -92.81 45.91 64.47
CA GLU A 726 -92.14 44.59 64.45
C GLU A 726 -92.98 43.55 63.72
N SER A 727 -94.31 43.50 63.93
CA SER A 727 -95.17 42.54 63.23
C SER A 727 -95.15 42.76 61.71
N ARG A 728 -95.25 44.02 61.24
CA ARG A 728 -95.18 44.33 59.80
C ARG A 728 -93.80 44.02 59.23
N ALA A 729 -92.73 44.44 59.90
CA ALA A 729 -91.37 44.17 59.44
C ALA A 729 -91.03 42.66 59.42
N LEU A 730 -91.55 41.88 60.38
CA LEU A 730 -91.38 40.43 60.40
C LEU A 730 -92.22 39.72 59.32
N GLU A 731 -93.43 40.21 59.01
CA GLU A 731 -94.24 39.67 57.92
C GLU A 731 -93.60 39.96 56.55
N ASP A 732 -93.08 41.16 56.32
CA ASP A 732 -92.30 41.50 55.13
C ASP A 732 -91.01 40.68 55.03
N PHE A 733 -90.33 40.46 56.16
CA PHE A 733 -89.14 39.61 56.23
C PHE A 733 -89.47 38.13 55.93
N LEU A 734 -90.58 37.62 56.45
CA LEU A 734 -91.05 36.25 56.18
C LEU A 734 -91.39 36.07 54.70
N ASN A 735 -92.04 37.05 54.06
CA ASN A 735 -92.32 37.01 52.63
C ASN A 735 -91.01 36.97 51.82
N SER A 736 -90.03 37.82 52.18
CA SER A 736 -88.70 37.79 51.56
C SER A 736 -87.97 36.44 51.73
N LEU A 737 -88.19 35.71 52.83
CA LEU A 737 -87.62 34.37 53.03
C LEU A 737 -88.33 33.33 52.16
N LYS A 738 -89.66 33.39 52.07
CA LYS A 738 -90.47 32.48 51.23
C LYS A 738 -90.16 32.66 49.75
N ASP A 739 -89.98 33.90 49.30
CA ASP A 739 -89.60 34.22 47.91
C ASP A 739 -88.25 33.59 47.53
N LYS A 740 -87.42 33.18 48.49
CA LYS A 740 -86.13 32.53 48.25
C LYS A 740 -86.12 31.03 48.51
N GLU A 741 -87.26 30.44 48.89
CA GLU A 741 -87.39 28.98 49.09
C GLU A 741 -87.14 28.19 47.79
N TYR A 742 -87.57 28.72 46.65
CA TYR A 742 -87.31 28.09 45.36
C TYR A 742 -85.80 27.99 45.07
N GLN A 743 -85.01 28.97 45.48
CA GLN A 743 -83.58 29.05 45.14
C GLN A 743 -82.77 27.97 45.88
N ILE A 744 -83.09 27.65 47.14
CA ILE A 744 -82.41 26.56 47.87
C ILE A 744 -82.83 25.17 47.35
N ASN A 745 -84.08 25.03 46.89
CA ASN A 745 -84.57 23.80 46.25
C ASN A 745 -83.90 23.58 44.88
N GLU A 746 -83.78 24.63 44.07
CA GLU A 746 -83.05 24.58 42.80
C GLU A 746 -81.56 24.28 43.01
N LEU A 747 -80.92 24.87 44.03
CA LEU A 747 -79.53 24.52 44.40
C LEU A 747 -79.36 23.04 44.78
N THR A 748 -80.33 22.48 45.50
CA THR A 748 -80.32 21.06 45.88
C THR A 748 -80.47 20.17 44.65
N LYS A 749 -81.34 20.55 43.71
CA LYS A 749 -81.54 19.84 42.45
C LYS A 749 -80.32 19.92 41.54
N LEU A 750 -79.75 21.12 41.36
CA LEU A 750 -78.51 21.32 40.58
C LEU A 750 -77.35 20.49 41.13
N TYR A 751 -77.22 20.41 42.46
CA TYR A 751 -76.23 19.53 43.09
C TYR A 751 -76.51 18.06 42.78
N GLN A 752 -77.74 17.58 42.98
CA GLN A 752 -78.12 16.20 42.69
C GLN A 752 -77.88 15.79 41.23
N ASP A 753 -78.13 16.69 40.27
CA ASP A 753 -77.85 16.48 38.85
C ASP A 753 -76.34 16.35 38.59
N LEU A 754 -75.51 17.15 39.26
CA LEU A 754 -74.04 17.07 39.15
C LEU A 754 -73.47 15.74 39.69
N ILE A 755 -74.01 15.25 40.80
CA ILE A 755 -73.55 14.02 41.46
C ILE A 755 -74.42 12.79 41.15
N GLN A 756 -75.25 12.82 40.10
CA GLN A 756 -76.13 11.70 39.72
C GLN A 756 -75.39 10.36 39.57
N HIS A 757 -74.11 10.44 39.17
CA HIS A 757 -73.23 9.29 39.00
C HIS A 757 -72.70 8.71 40.32
N ASN A 758 -72.79 9.44 41.44
CA ASN A 758 -72.40 9.00 42.78
C ASN A 758 -73.20 9.74 43.87
N THR A 759 -74.35 9.17 44.23
CA THR A 759 -75.30 9.75 45.19
C THR A 759 -74.84 9.73 46.64
N GLN A 760 -73.68 9.12 46.95
CA GLN A 760 -73.14 9.05 48.31
C GLN A 760 -72.36 10.29 48.72
N ILE A 761 -72.16 11.24 47.81
CA ILE A 761 -71.34 12.44 48.04
C ILE A 761 -72.24 13.58 48.49
N LEU A 762 -71.97 14.11 49.68
CA LEU A 762 -72.74 15.23 50.26
C LEU A 762 -71.92 16.53 50.15
N ASP A 763 -72.60 17.66 49.96
CA ASP A 763 -71.99 18.99 50.12
C ASP A 763 -72.33 19.52 51.52
N PRO A 764 -71.39 19.49 52.48
CA PRO A 764 -71.63 19.93 53.85
C PRO A 764 -72.04 21.42 53.93
N LEU A 765 -71.60 22.24 52.97
CA LEU A 765 -71.95 23.67 52.94
C LEU A 765 -73.40 23.85 52.50
N LEU A 766 -73.85 23.11 51.49
CA LEU A 766 -75.25 23.14 51.05
C LEU A 766 -76.18 22.61 52.16
N ASP A 767 -75.81 21.51 52.83
CA ASP A 767 -76.57 20.96 53.96
C ASP A 767 -76.67 21.95 55.11
N ARG A 768 -75.56 22.63 55.42
CA ARG A 768 -75.52 23.70 56.43
C ARG A 768 -76.42 24.87 56.02
N LEU A 769 -76.33 25.36 54.78
CA LEU A 769 -77.16 26.47 54.29
C LEU A 769 -78.65 26.12 54.32
N ASN A 770 -79.02 24.89 53.95
CA ASN A 770 -80.39 24.41 54.02
C ASN A 770 -80.90 24.38 55.47
N THR A 771 -80.06 23.91 56.40
CA THR A 771 -80.37 23.88 57.84
C THR A 771 -80.50 25.29 58.41
N GLU A 772 -79.56 26.18 58.10
CA GLU A 772 -79.58 27.58 58.54
C GLU A 772 -80.78 28.35 57.99
N TYR A 773 -81.15 28.12 56.72
CA TYR A 773 -82.34 28.70 56.11
C TYR A 773 -83.63 28.24 56.80
N LYS A 774 -83.79 26.92 57.00
CA LYS A 774 -84.94 26.36 57.72
C LYS A 774 -85.03 26.87 59.16
N ASN A 775 -83.90 26.99 59.85
CA ASN A 775 -83.83 27.55 61.19
C ASN A 775 -84.27 29.02 61.22
N LEU A 776 -83.75 29.86 60.32
CA LEU A 776 -84.14 31.27 60.22
C LEU A 776 -85.63 31.43 59.90
N LEU A 777 -86.15 30.60 58.98
CA LEU A 777 -87.57 30.59 58.62
C LEU A 777 -88.45 30.21 59.82
N ASN A 778 -88.08 29.16 60.56
CA ASN A 778 -88.83 28.71 61.74
C ASN A 778 -88.73 29.71 62.91
N GLN A 779 -87.56 30.29 63.14
CA GLN A 779 -87.37 31.34 64.14
C GLN A 779 -88.24 32.57 63.83
N THR A 780 -88.28 32.99 62.56
CA THR A 780 -89.11 34.13 62.12
C THR A 780 -90.59 33.83 62.33
N LYS A 781 -91.08 32.65 61.90
CA LYS A 781 -92.48 32.22 62.12
C LYS A 781 -92.84 32.22 63.61
N SER A 782 -92.00 31.58 64.45
CA SER A 782 -92.23 31.54 65.90
C SER A 782 -92.24 32.93 66.53
N ARG A 783 -91.41 33.85 66.04
CA ARG A 783 -91.37 35.24 66.55
C ARG A 783 -92.63 36.03 66.16
N ILE A 784 -93.14 35.85 64.93
CA ILE A 784 -94.43 36.43 64.52
C ILE A 784 -95.55 35.91 65.42
N ASP A 785 -95.59 34.60 65.70
CA ASP A 785 -96.61 34.01 66.57
C ASP A 785 -96.53 34.57 68.01
N ARG A 786 -95.31 34.76 68.54
CA ARG A 786 -95.10 35.41 69.84
C ARG A 786 -95.59 36.86 69.86
N VAL A 787 -95.28 37.65 68.83
CA VAL A 787 -95.75 39.05 68.74
C VAL A 787 -97.28 39.10 68.62
N LYS A 788 -97.89 38.19 67.84
CA LYS A 788 -99.36 38.05 67.75
C LYS A 788 -99.98 37.68 69.10
N ASN A 789 -99.35 36.78 69.86
CA ASN A 789 -99.83 36.41 71.20
C ASN A 789 -99.71 37.57 72.20
N ILE A 790 -98.58 38.29 72.24
CA ILE A 790 -98.40 39.48 73.10
C ILE A 790 -99.43 40.57 72.76
N LYS A 791 -99.68 40.80 71.47
CA LYS A 791 -100.70 41.76 71.01
C LYS A 791 -102.12 41.34 71.44
N ASN A 792 -102.41 40.04 71.45
CA ASN A 792 -103.69 39.52 71.94
C ASN A 792 -103.80 39.59 73.47
N GLU A 793 -102.71 39.44 74.22
CA GLU A 793 -102.67 39.55 75.69
C GLU A 793 -102.77 40.99 76.22
N ARG A 794 -102.37 42.02 75.44
CA ARG A 794 -102.47 43.44 75.84
C ARG A 794 -103.82 44.12 75.54
N LYS A 795 -104.63 43.56 74.64
CA LYS A 795 -105.97 44.08 74.32
C LYS A 795 -106.90 44.31 75.52
N PRO A 796 -106.88 43.53 76.63
CA PRO A 796 -107.76 43.77 77.77
C PRO A 796 -107.32 44.92 78.70
N ILE A 797 -106.08 45.43 78.57
CA ILE A 797 -105.50 46.41 79.53
C ILE A 797 -105.71 47.86 79.06
N GLU A 798 -105.92 48.10 77.75
CA GLU A 798 -106.20 49.44 77.21
C GLU A 798 -107.68 49.86 77.32
N GLU A 799 -108.62 48.94 77.56
CA GLU A 799 -110.05 49.25 77.70
C GLU A 799 -110.47 49.77 79.10
N SER A 800 -109.56 49.78 80.09
CA SER A 800 -109.87 50.12 81.50
C SER A 800 -109.17 51.38 82.05
N GLN A 801 -108.49 52.17 81.21
CA GLN A 801 -107.89 53.46 81.59
C GLN A 801 -108.35 54.61 80.68
N SER A 802 -109.66 54.78 80.60
CA SER A 802 -110.33 55.98 80.09
C SER A 802 -110.95 56.72 81.28
N GLU A 803 -110.65 58.01 81.42
CA GLU A 803 -111.15 58.98 82.41
C GLU A 803 -110.44 59.02 83.79
N TYR A 804 -109.34 59.78 83.89
CA TYR A 804 -109.34 61.07 84.58
C TYR A 804 -108.03 61.85 84.31
N ARG A 805 -108.22 63.09 83.86
CA ARG A 805 -107.21 64.09 83.47
C ARG A 805 -106.28 64.50 84.62
N GLY A 806 -105.11 65.05 84.27
CA GLY A 806 -104.60 66.23 84.98
C GLY A 806 -103.09 66.48 84.82
N LYS A 807 -102.74 67.68 84.36
CA LYS A 807 -101.38 68.22 84.23
C LYS A 807 -100.48 67.93 85.45
N ILE A 808 -99.27 67.42 85.21
CA ILE A 808 -98.17 67.41 86.18
C ILE A 808 -96.99 68.19 85.59
N PRO A 809 -96.37 69.15 86.31
CA PRO A 809 -95.25 69.95 85.82
C PRO A 809 -93.96 69.11 85.69
N ILE A 810 -93.14 69.42 84.70
CA ILE A 810 -91.78 68.88 84.59
C ILE A 810 -90.94 69.49 85.72
N LEU A 811 -90.56 68.67 86.71
CA LEU A 811 -89.60 69.01 87.75
C LEU A 811 -88.21 69.30 87.13
N PRO A 812 -87.47 70.34 87.59
CA PRO A 812 -86.17 70.72 87.04
C PRO A 812 -85.11 69.60 87.01
N GLU A 813 -85.16 68.63 87.93
CA GLU A 813 -84.22 67.48 87.97
C GLU A 813 -84.35 66.52 86.78
N LYS A 814 -85.53 66.43 86.13
CA LYS A 814 -85.71 65.59 84.94
C LYS A 814 -85.21 66.27 83.65
N ALA A 815 -85.17 67.60 83.62
CA ALA A 815 -84.57 68.35 82.51
C ALA A 815 -83.04 68.26 82.56
N GLU A 816 -82.42 68.31 83.74
CA GLU A 816 -80.97 68.13 83.89
C GLU A 816 -80.50 66.71 83.55
N ALA A 817 -81.28 65.67 83.90
CA ALA A 817 -81.00 64.29 83.50
C ALA A 817 -81.11 64.08 81.96
N LEU A 818 -82.06 64.75 81.30
CA LEU A 818 -82.19 64.75 79.84
C LEU A 818 -81.08 65.55 79.14
N VAL A 819 -80.64 66.66 79.73
CA VAL A 819 -79.50 67.45 79.22
C VAL A 819 -78.18 66.70 79.42
N HIS A 820 -77.99 65.97 80.53
CA HIS A 820 -76.82 65.11 80.73
C HIS A 820 -76.84 63.86 79.84
N SER A 821 -78.01 63.22 79.63
CA SER A 821 -78.18 62.13 78.67
C SER A 821 -77.92 62.59 77.23
N SER A 822 -78.45 63.76 76.86
CA SER A 822 -78.23 64.39 75.55
C SER A 822 -76.77 64.78 75.35
N ALA A 823 -76.11 65.37 76.36
CA ALA A 823 -74.68 65.73 76.29
C ALA A 823 -73.77 64.49 76.22
N LYS A 824 -74.13 63.39 76.89
CA LYS A 824 -73.41 62.11 76.82
C LYS A 824 -73.61 61.45 75.45
N THR A 825 -74.82 61.51 74.90
CA THR A 825 -75.13 61.04 73.54
C THR A 825 -74.41 61.89 72.49
N LEU A 826 -74.40 63.21 72.62
CA LEU A 826 -73.68 64.12 71.71
C LEU A 826 -72.16 63.90 71.78
N LYS A 827 -71.59 63.65 72.97
CA LYS A 827 -70.18 63.24 73.11
C LYS A 827 -69.94 61.90 72.44
N HIS A 828 -70.83 60.91 72.62
CA HIS A 828 -70.69 59.59 72.01
C HIS A 828 -70.82 59.63 70.48
N THR A 829 -71.72 60.45 69.94
CA THR A 829 -71.87 60.67 68.50
C THR A 829 -70.68 61.44 67.91
N LYS A 830 -70.12 62.42 68.64
CA LYS A 830 -68.87 63.08 68.23
C LYS A 830 -67.70 62.10 68.23
N LEU A 831 -67.59 61.23 69.24
CA LEU A 831 -66.53 60.24 69.35
C LEU A 831 -66.67 59.18 68.26
N LEU A 832 -67.89 58.71 67.95
CA LEU A 832 -68.17 57.82 66.82
C LEU A 832 -67.90 58.47 65.46
N ASN A 833 -68.19 59.76 65.29
CA ASN A 833 -67.85 60.48 64.05
C ASN A 833 -66.35 60.70 63.89
N GLU A 834 -65.62 60.97 64.98
CA GLU A 834 -64.16 61.05 64.96
C GLU A 834 -63.52 59.67 64.77
N LEU A 835 -64.13 58.60 65.29
CA LEU A 835 -63.72 57.22 65.02
C LEU A 835 -64.00 56.85 63.56
N ALA A 836 -65.15 57.23 63.00
CA ALA A 836 -65.49 57.00 61.59
C ALA A 836 -64.57 57.79 60.65
N LYS A 837 -64.19 59.02 61.01
CA LYS A 837 -63.13 59.76 60.31
C LYS A 837 -61.79 59.07 60.41
N SER A 838 -61.37 58.62 61.59
CA SER A 838 -60.10 57.92 61.80
C SER A 838 -60.05 56.57 61.07
N VAL A 839 -61.16 55.83 61.01
CA VAL A 839 -61.29 54.59 60.25
C VAL A 839 -61.29 54.86 58.75
N ASN A 840 -61.93 55.92 58.27
CA ASN A 840 -61.82 56.32 56.86
C ASN A 840 -60.42 56.81 56.51
N GLN A 841 -59.73 57.48 57.43
CA GLN A 841 -58.34 57.91 57.26
C GLN A 841 -57.40 56.70 57.22
N LEU A 842 -57.55 55.73 58.13
CA LEU A 842 -56.85 54.45 58.10
C LEU A 842 -57.16 53.63 56.85
N LYS A 843 -58.42 53.59 56.40
CA LYS A 843 -58.81 52.93 55.15
C LYS A 843 -58.13 53.59 53.95
N ASN A 844 -58.08 54.92 53.92
CA ASN A 844 -57.39 55.65 52.86
C ASN A 844 -55.88 55.43 52.93
N GLU A 845 -55.26 55.39 54.12
CA GLU A 845 -53.85 55.08 54.34
C GLU A 845 -53.50 53.64 53.95
N VAL A 846 -54.36 52.66 54.24
CA VAL A 846 -54.19 51.26 53.81
C VAL A 846 -54.33 51.15 52.29
N ILE A 847 -55.31 51.83 51.69
CA ILE A 847 -55.45 51.86 50.24
C ILE A 847 -54.25 52.55 49.58
N THR A 848 -53.74 53.65 50.13
CA THR A 848 -52.52 54.31 49.60
C THR A 848 -51.29 53.43 49.81
N SER A 849 -51.13 52.80 50.97
CA SER A 849 -50.07 51.81 51.24
C SER A 849 -50.12 50.62 50.28
N GLU A 850 -51.31 50.10 49.97
CA GLU A 850 -51.48 48.95 49.09
C GLU A 850 -51.28 49.34 47.62
N VAL A 851 -51.72 50.54 47.22
CA VAL A 851 -51.42 51.12 45.91
C VAL A 851 -49.92 51.40 45.76
N ASP A 852 -49.25 51.91 46.79
CA ASP A 852 -47.81 52.14 46.80
C ASP A 852 -47.02 50.82 46.82
N ALA A 853 -47.50 49.79 47.53
CA ALA A 853 -46.92 48.45 47.48
C ALA A 853 -47.08 47.81 46.09
N GLN A 854 -48.24 47.95 45.44
CA GLN A 854 -48.47 47.50 44.07
C GLN A 854 -47.61 48.30 43.08
N ARG A 855 -47.45 49.61 43.27
CA ARG A 855 -46.59 50.47 42.45
C ARG A 855 -45.12 50.10 42.61
N ASN A 856 -44.65 49.85 43.83
CA ASN A 856 -43.30 49.36 44.11
C ASN A 856 -43.06 47.96 43.53
N THR A 857 -44.06 47.07 43.56
CA THR A 857 -43.98 45.74 42.93
C THR A 857 -43.90 45.84 41.40
N LEU A 858 -44.63 46.78 40.80
CA LEU A 858 -44.56 47.09 39.37
C LEU A 858 -43.21 47.70 38.99
N ILE A 859 -42.66 48.61 39.80
CA ILE A 859 -41.32 49.18 39.61
C ILE A 859 -40.26 48.08 39.74
N LEU A 860 -40.35 47.20 40.73
CA LEU A 860 -39.44 46.07 40.92
C LEU A 860 -39.50 45.10 39.72
N LYS A 861 -40.70 44.75 39.24
CA LYS A 861 -40.88 43.95 38.02
C LYS A 861 -40.28 44.63 36.78
N ARG A 862 -40.38 45.96 36.69
CA ARG A 862 -39.77 46.74 35.60
C ARG A 862 -38.24 46.78 35.71
N HIS A 863 -37.69 46.90 36.91
CA HIS A 863 -36.25 46.84 37.18
C HIS A 863 -35.67 45.45 36.89
N ILE A 864 -36.36 44.38 37.29
CA ILE A 864 -35.98 42.99 36.97
C ILE A 864 -36.02 42.76 35.45
N LYS A 865 -37.04 43.28 34.74
CA LYS A 865 -37.07 43.23 33.27
C LYS A 865 -35.92 44.01 32.62
N MET A 866 -35.54 45.18 33.13
CA MET A 866 -34.38 45.91 32.60
C MET A 866 -33.05 45.22 32.90
N LEU A 867 -32.89 44.61 34.08
CA LEU A 867 -31.70 43.82 34.41
C LEU A 867 -31.59 42.55 33.53
N ALA A 868 -32.70 41.87 33.26
CA ALA A 868 -32.74 40.75 32.32
C ALA A 868 -32.44 41.18 30.87
N ALA A 869 -32.89 42.37 30.46
CA ALA A 869 -32.57 42.93 29.14
C ALA A 869 -31.10 43.36 29.02
N ASN A 870 -30.49 43.90 30.08
CA ASN A 870 -29.07 44.27 30.09
C ASN A 870 -28.13 43.05 30.21
N GLN A 871 -28.55 41.95 30.83
CA GLN A 871 -27.78 40.69 30.82
C GLN A 871 -27.75 40.05 29.42
N HIS A 872 -28.77 40.26 28.58
CA HIS A 872 -28.76 39.81 27.20
C HIS A 872 -27.85 40.63 26.27
N TYR A 873 -27.48 41.86 26.63
CA TYR A 873 -26.56 42.70 25.85
C TYR A 873 -25.07 42.54 26.21
N HIS A 874 -24.74 41.83 27.29
CA HIS A 874 -23.35 41.57 27.71
C HIS A 874 -22.85 40.15 27.42
N HIS A 875 -23.65 39.32 26.75
CA HIS A 875 -23.25 38.01 26.21
C HIS A 875 -23.53 37.91 24.70
N SER A 876 -23.24 39.00 23.97
CA SER A 876 -23.09 39.02 22.52
C SER A 876 -21.84 39.82 22.17
#